data_AF-A0A3L6M3R4-F1
#
_entry.id   AF-A0A3L6M3R4-F1
#
_cell.length_a   1.000
_cell.length_b   1.000
_cell.length_c   1.000
_cell.angle_alpha   90.00
_cell.angle_beta   90.00
_cell.angle_gamma   90.00
#
_symmetry.space_group_name_H-M   'P 1'
#
loop_
_entity.id
_entity.type
_entity.pdbx_description
1 polymer ?
#
loop_
_entity_poly.entity_id
_entity_poly.type
_entity_poly.pdbx_seq_one_letter_code
_entity_poly.pdbx_strand_id
1 'polypeptide(L)'
;MTCNSSSITIQNDRARRLSYGALFIFALAIFMMRNADAMLHPALFTEDGSWLSLAMTRGWAHLFWHAREDYFVWGNLLLIGGGAGMSSVLCGSMLGCYAEMLAALSYAFYALIATVAAKATENVLPPTTRYLFFILVVLQPFGDSSNEILGRASNIGYHFVFLASLLLFWRERLHGWRRQFADLSILLCAGTNPVCIPLIYFSIFTQDVLRQSGNPRNHLRTNGLLILGTTAISLALLARYDAFLPDPGGFNWPDNWIEVIFARASAYPFIFDHYQHQSNLSAITITVGLAALLAIFWRLNKQGEWRRLIKILIAAFVIFLAFLFLARKNAYVGISNYQTTYPDRYFSGINLLGFSSIVIAAGAAWHSKGKIRWLGGLSLAATVLIYATALPSLFEWDTPRFNIDEARDFYRETCLSSLVDNIPPEFPVLLPTHPSGWYIAVPHAVLAEFSRHAECRLTDKTIFLTDAEWENGISRSRPSFMLPKLPVYQALFAPGQQFLLSDNALRRVLSVEEQGDRLVIHLSGGALPKQTVPQLLATTRFPSLSERSSTPFKITFKIWLFGKDLDFRDGIARHEAALLLPNTLANAQAFRHGALIRFATGEQRRIVSTKNMAHLLWIGLEGPPLDPALTGFPKRLEIVG
;
A
#
# COMPACT_ATOMS: atom_id res chain seq x y z
N MET A 1 49.87 19.79 -31.78
CA MET A 1 49.25 19.56 -30.46
C MET A 1 47.78 19.23 -30.64
N THR A 2 47.47 17.96 -30.87
CA THR A 2 46.10 17.42 -30.88
C THR A 2 45.73 17.08 -29.44
N CYS A 3 45.16 18.04 -28.71
CA CYS A 3 44.67 17.78 -27.34
C CYS A 3 43.56 16.73 -27.38
N ASN A 4 43.75 15.68 -26.58
CA ASN A 4 42.81 14.58 -26.33
C ASN A 4 41.39 15.08 -25.98
N SER A 5 40.49 15.13 -26.95
CA SER A 5 39.06 15.40 -26.72
C SER A 5 38.34 14.21 -26.05
N SER A 6 38.92 13.02 -26.11
CA SER A 6 38.39 11.77 -25.53
C SER A 6 38.50 11.73 -24.01
N SER A 7 39.58 12.25 -23.41
CA SER A 7 39.78 12.24 -21.95
C SER A 7 38.83 13.21 -21.22
N ILE A 8 38.55 14.39 -21.81
CA ILE A 8 37.65 15.41 -21.25
C ILE A 8 36.20 14.91 -21.22
N THR A 9 35.77 14.18 -22.25
CA THR A 9 34.40 13.65 -22.35
C THR A 9 34.15 12.56 -21.30
N ILE A 10 35.15 11.71 -21.01
CA ILE A 10 35.04 10.64 -20.01
C ILE A 10 35.01 11.21 -18.58
N GLN A 11 35.82 12.23 -18.28
CA GLN A 11 35.79 12.88 -16.96
C GLN A 11 34.44 13.55 -16.68
N ASN A 12 33.83 14.19 -17.68
CA ASN A 12 32.52 14.83 -17.54
C ASN A 12 31.38 13.82 -17.30
N ASP A 13 31.42 12.63 -17.92
CA ASP A 13 30.39 11.61 -17.69
C ASP A 13 30.51 11.00 -16.29
N ARG A 14 31.74 10.77 -15.79
CA ARG A 14 31.97 10.28 -14.42
C ARG A 14 31.49 11.27 -13.37
N ALA A 15 31.82 12.56 -13.52
CA ALA A 15 31.36 13.61 -12.61
C ALA A 15 29.82 13.72 -12.58
N ARG A 16 29.16 13.61 -13.75
CA ARG A 16 27.70 13.60 -13.83
C ARG A 16 27.08 12.38 -13.14
N ARG A 17 27.64 11.17 -13.31
CA ARG A 17 27.12 9.97 -12.63
C ARG A 17 27.25 10.09 -11.11
N LEU A 18 28.40 10.56 -10.62
CA LEU A 18 28.59 10.85 -9.19
C LEU A 18 27.56 11.87 -8.68
N SER A 19 27.21 12.87 -9.50
CA SER A 19 26.20 13.86 -9.11
C SER A 19 24.80 13.27 -8.93
N TYR A 20 24.36 12.33 -9.77
CA TYR A 20 23.04 11.70 -9.61
C TYR A 20 22.99 10.71 -8.44
N GLY A 21 24.09 10.02 -8.14
CA GLY A 21 24.21 9.23 -6.93
C GLY A 21 24.10 10.10 -5.67
N ALA A 22 24.76 11.26 -5.65
CA ALA A 22 24.64 12.21 -4.54
C ALA A 22 23.21 12.77 -4.40
N LEU A 23 22.54 13.11 -5.51
CA LEU A 23 21.12 13.51 -5.48
C LEU A 23 20.22 12.41 -4.91
N PHE A 24 20.44 11.16 -5.29
CA PHE A 24 19.67 10.04 -4.77
C PHE A 24 19.82 9.90 -3.25
N ILE A 25 21.05 9.92 -2.74
CA ILE A 25 21.31 9.83 -1.29
C ILE A 25 20.73 11.04 -0.55
N PHE A 26 20.84 12.24 -1.12
CA PHE A 26 20.23 13.44 -0.55
C PHE A 26 18.71 13.33 -0.48
N ALA A 27 18.05 12.91 -1.57
CA ALA A 27 16.59 12.71 -1.57
C ALA A 27 16.17 11.65 -0.56
N LEU A 28 16.90 10.53 -0.47
CA LEU A 28 16.64 9.46 0.49
C LEU A 28 16.67 10.00 1.92
N ALA A 29 17.71 10.75 2.28
CA ALA A 29 17.83 11.36 3.60
C ALA A 29 16.66 12.32 3.90
N ILE A 30 16.30 13.19 2.94
CA ILE A 30 15.18 14.11 3.13
C ILE A 30 13.86 13.37 3.29
N PHE A 31 13.56 12.35 2.48
CA PHE A 31 12.32 11.59 2.64
C PHE A 31 12.22 10.88 4.00
N MET A 32 13.33 10.30 4.49
CA MET A 32 13.38 9.72 5.83
C MET A 32 13.20 10.78 6.94
N MET A 33 13.76 11.98 6.76
CA MET A 33 13.57 13.08 7.71
C MET A 33 12.15 13.65 7.69
N ARG A 34 11.48 13.63 6.54
CA ARG A 34 10.12 14.17 6.38
C ARG A 34 9.08 13.35 7.13
N ASN A 35 9.26 12.04 7.18
CA ASN A 35 8.46 11.14 8.00
C ASN A 35 9.37 9.96 8.34
N ALA A 36 9.85 9.92 9.59
CA ALA A 36 10.71 8.85 10.08
C ALA A 36 9.91 7.67 10.68
N ASP A 37 8.59 7.82 10.80
CA ASP A 37 7.73 6.91 11.55
C ASP A 37 7.81 5.48 11.02
N ALA A 38 7.76 5.26 9.71
CA ALA A 38 7.85 3.91 9.15
C ALA A 38 9.18 3.18 9.45
N MET A 39 10.25 3.90 9.83
CA MET A 39 11.52 3.32 10.28
C MET A 39 11.60 3.17 11.80
N LEU A 40 11.02 4.13 12.55
CA LEU A 40 11.08 4.15 14.02
C LEU A 40 10.02 3.24 14.66
N HIS A 41 8.85 3.14 14.03
CA HIS A 41 7.73 2.29 14.39
C HIS A 41 7.36 1.41 13.18
N PRO A 42 8.21 0.42 12.86
CA PRO A 42 8.06 -0.37 11.65
C PRO A 42 6.83 -1.28 11.74
N ALA A 43 5.83 -0.95 10.93
CA ALA A 43 4.55 -1.65 10.86
C ALA A 43 4.20 -2.03 9.42
N LEU A 44 3.39 -3.06 9.25
CA LEU A 44 2.80 -3.37 7.95
C LEU A 44 1.48 -2.64 7.78
N PHE A 45 1.33 -2.01 6.61
CA PHE A 45 0.18 -1.19 6.29
C PHE A 45 -0.55 -1.72 5.06
N THR A 46 -1.87 -1.88 5.20
CA THR A 46 -2.82 -2.32 4.18
C THR A 46 -2.33 -3.55 3.41
N GLU A 47 -2.17 -3.43 2.09
CA GLU A 47 -1.83 -4.52 1.21
C GLU A 47 -0.39 -5.01 1.34
N ASP A 48 0.50 -4.25 2.01
CA ASP A 48 1.89 -4.69 2.24
C ASP A 48 1.91 -6.04 2.97
N GLY A 49 1.07 -6.15 4.02
CA GLY A 49 0.90 -7.38 4.76
C GLY A 49 0.20 -8.47 3.96
N SER A 50 -0.92 -8.14 3.30
CA SER A 50 -1.73 -9.15 2.60
C SER A 50 -0.97 -9.77 1.42
N TRP A 51 -0.16 -8.98 0.71
CA TRP A 51 0.72 -9.48 -0.36
C TRP A 51 1.85 -10.36 0.17
N LEU A 52 2.51 -9.96 1.27
CA LEU A 52 3.50 -10.81 1.91
C LEU A 52 2.88 -12.14 2.35
N SER A 53 1.70 -12.10 2.97
CA SER A 53 0.95 -13.29 3.39
C SER A 53 0.65 -14.21 2.21
N LEU A 54 0.21 -13.65 1.08
CA LEU A 54 -0.08 -14.43 -0.12
C LEU A 54 1.20 -15.07 -0.70
N ALA A 55 2.33 -14.38 -0.67
CA ALA A 55 3.62 -14.97 -1.07
C ALA A 55 4.02 -16.14 -0.16
N MET A 56 3.88 -16.01 1.16
CA MET A 56 4.26 -17.07 2.09
C MET A 56 3.32 -18.28 2.00
N THR A 57 2.03 -18.07 1.76
CA THR A 57 1.02 -19.13 1.78
C THR A 57 0.78 -19.80 0.42
N ARG A 58 0.98 -19.08 -0.69
CA ARG A 58 0.71 -19.57 -2.06
C ARG A 58 1.91 -19.46 -3.01
N GLY A 59 3.00 -18.82 -2.58
CA GLY A 59 4.22 -18.64 -3.37
C GLY A 59 4.26 -17.34 -4.18
N TRP A 60 5.47 -16.90 -4.50
CA TRP A 60 5.75 -15.64 -5.21
C TRP A 60 5.14 -15.57 -6.61
N ALA A 61 5.14 -16.68 -7.36
CA ALA A 61 4.54 -16.72 -8.69
C ALA A 61 3.01 -16.52 -8.62
N HIS A 62 2.36 -17.09 -7.61
CA HIS A 62 0.94 -16.89 -7.37
C HIS A 62 0.66 -15.43 -7.00
N LEU A 63 1.45 -14.83 -6.11
CA LEU A 63 1.35 -13.41 -5.76
C LEU A 63 1.50 -12.51 -7.01
N PHE A 64 2.50 -12.76 -7.86
CA PHE A 64 2.75 -11.95 -9.06
C PHE A 64 1.53 -11.84 -9.98
N TRP A 65 0.73 -12.91 -10.06
CA TRP A 65 -0.51 -12.93 -10.84
C TRP A 65 -1.73 -12.50 -10.02
N HIS A 66 -1.85 -12.84 -8.74
CA HIS A 66 -3.10 -12.71 -7.98
C HIS A 66 -3.07 -11.70 -6.83
N ALA A 67 -2.06 -10.83 -6.76
CA ALA A 67 -1.97 -9.79 -5.72
C ALA A 67 -3.20 -8.88 -5.65
N ARG A 68 -3.83 -8.64 -6.80
CA ARG A 68 -5.07 -7.89 -6.95
C ARG A 68 -5.92 -8.53 -8.03
N GLU A 69 -7.23 -8.39 -7.88
CA GLU A 69 -8.23 -8.94 -8.80
C GLU A 69 -8.41 -8.05 -10.03
N ASP A 70 -8.34 -6.72 -9.84
CA ASP A 70 -8.68 -5.71 -10.85
C ASP A 70 -7.52 -5.36 -11.79
N TYR A 71 -6.28 -5.28 -11.29
CA TYR A 71 -5.10 -5.02 -12.13
C TYR A 71 -3.80 -5.48 -11.47
N PHE A 72 -2.68 -5.44 -12.21
CA PHE A 72 -1.37 -5.84 -11.71
C PHE A 72 -0.66 -4.74 -10.88
N VAL A 73 0.14 -5.15 -9.88
CA VAL A 73 0.90 -4.24 -9.00
C VAL A 73 2.39 -4.59 -8.98
N TRP A 74 2.97 -4.98 -10.12
CA TRP A 74 4.30 -5.60 -10.20
C TRP A 74 5.41 -4.77 -9.54
N GLY A 75 5.40 -3.45 -9.69
CA GLY A 75 6.35 -2.54 -9.05
C GLY A 75 6.27 -2.60 -7.53
N ASN A 76 5.06 -2.61 -6.96
CA ASN A 76 4.87 -2.80 -5.52
C ASN A 76 5.41 -4.17 -5.09
N LEU A 77 5.11 -5.23 -5.85
CA LEU A 77 5.55 -6.59 -5.53
C LEU A 77 7.07 -6.77 -5.58
N LEU A 78 7.77 -6.00 -6.42
CA LEU A 78 9.22 -5.97 -6.43
C LEU A 78 9.79 -5.40 -5.12
N LEU A 79 9.14 -4.39 -4.53
CA LEU A 79 9.52 -3.88 -3.21
C LEU A 79 9.18 -4.88 -2.10
N ILE A 80 8.02 -5.55 -2.17
CA ILE A 80 7.63 -6.61 -1.21
C ILE A 80 8.65 -7.75 -1.24
N GLY A 81 8.99 -8.25 -2.43
CA GLY A 81 10.00 -9.31 -2.60
C GLY A 81 11.41 -8.85 -2.21
N GLY A 82 11.77 -7.61 -2.56
CA GLY A 82 13.02 -6.99 -2.16
C GLY A 82 13.16 -6.87 -0.65
N GLY A 83 12.12 -6.38 0.04
CA GLY A 83 12.09 -6.24 1.49
C GLY A 83 12.20 -7.58 2.20
N ALA A 84 11.45 -8.59 1.73
CA ALA A 84 11.52 -9.95 2.24
C ALA A 84 12.93 -10.56 2.06
N GLY A 85 13.51 -10.42 0.87
CA GLY A 85 14.85 -10.91 0.56
C GLY A 85 15.94 -10.20 1.38
N MET A 86 15.86 -8.87 1.51
CA MET A 86 16.79 -8.09 2.32
C MET A 86 16.68 -8.45 3.81
N SER A 87 15.47 -8.63 4.32
CA SER A 87 15.23 -9.07 5.70
C SER A 87 15.84 -10.45 5.96
N SER A 88 15.64 -11.42 5.07
CA SER A 88 16.27 -12.74 5.17
C SER A 88 17.80 -12.66 5.18
N VAL A 89 18.41 -11.80 4.36
CA VAL A 89 19.87 -11.66 4.26
C VAL A 89 20.47 -10.92 5.46
N LEU A 90 19.83 -9.84 5.90
CA LEU A 90 20.39 -8.94 6.92
C LEU A 90 19.99 -9.34 8.35
N CYS A 91 18.82 -9.95 8.52
CA CYS A 91 18.22 -10.27 9.82
C CYS A 91 18.00 -11.77 10.01
N GLY A 92 18.50 -12.60 9.10
CA GLY A 92 18.50 -14.07 9.19
C GLY A 92 17.12 -14.73 9.02
N SER A 93 16.05 -13.96 8.87
CA SER A 93 14.70 -14.48 8.64
C SER A 93 13.87 -13.51 7.81
N MET A 94 12.90 -14.04 7.06
CA MET A 94 12.04 -13.20 6.22
C MET A 94 11.32 -12.10 7.00
N LEU A 95 10.87 -12.38 8.22
CA LEU A 95 10.10 -11.45 9.05
C LEU A 95 10.96 -10.58 9.97
N GLY A 96 12.26 -10.88 10.10
CA GLY A 96 13.17 -10.32 11.11
C GLY A 96 13.25 -8.80 11.16
N CYS A 97 13.37 -8.15 10.01
CA CYS A 97 13.34 -6.68 9.91
C CYS A 97 12.59 -6.26 8.64
N TYR A 98 11.52 -7.00 8.33
CA TYR A 98 10.82 -6.88 7.06
C TYR A 98 10.21 -5.49 6.86
N ALA A 99 9.55 -4.97 7.89
CA ALA A 99 8.86 -3.68 7.81
C ALA A 99 9.85 -2.53 7.62
N GLU A 100 11.02 -2.58 8.27
CA GLU A 100 12.12 -1.62 8.12
C GLU A 100 12.73 -1.68 6.71
N MET A 101 13.00 -2.89 6.21
CA MET A 101 13.54 -3.05 4.85
C MET A 101 12.54 -2.58 3.79
N LEU A 102 11.25 -2.84 4.00
CA LEU A 102 10.20 -2.36 3.12
C LEU A 102 10.09 -0.84 3.13
N ALA A 103 10.16 -0.22 4.32
CA ALA A 103 10.18 1.23 4.46
C ALA A 103 11.39 1.86 3.77
N ALA A 104 12.60 1.33 4.01
CA ALA A 104 13.82 1.78 3.35
C ALA A 104 13.73 1.71 1.81
N LEU A 105 13.19 0.61 1.27
CA LEU A 105 12.96 0.45 -0.16
C LEU A 105 11.90 1.42 -0.72
N SER A 106 10.86 1.71 0.06
CA SER A 106 9.85 2.72 -0.30
C SER A 106 10.48 4.12 -0.39
N TYR A 107 11.25 4.54 0.62
CA TYR A 107 11.99 5.81 0.55
C TYR A 107 12.97 5.86 -0.62
N ALA A 108 13.68 4.77 -0.88
CA ALA A 108 14.58 4.64 -2.03
C ALA A 108 13.83 4.78 -3.36
N PHE A 109 12.61 4.27 -3.48
CA PHE A 109 11.79 4.46 -4.66
C PHE A 109 11.40 5.93 -4.88
N TYR A 110 11.00 6.66 -3.84
CA TYR A 110 10.72 8.09 -3.95
C TYR A 110 11.97 8.91 -4.31
N ALA A 111 13.12 8.57 -3.72
CA ALA A 111 14.41 9.15 -4.07
C ALA A 111 14.80 8.88 -5.53
N LEU A 112 14.50 7.68 -6.04
CA LEU A 112 14.69 7.32 -7.44
C LEU A 112 13.82 8.18 -8.35
N ILE A 113 12.53 8.39 -8.03
CA ILE A 113 11.64 9.26 -8.82
C ILE A 113 12.21 10.66 -8.95
N ALA A 114 12.61 11.28 -7.84
CA ALA A 114 13.20 12.63 -7.85
C ALA A 114 14.47 12.66 -8.70
N THR A 115 15.33 11.65 -8.57
CA THR A 115 16.58 11.54 -9.33
C THR A 115 16.32 11.35 -10.82
N VAL A 116 15.34 10.53 -11.20
CA VAL A 116 14.92 10.34 -12.59
C VAL A 116 14.31 11.62 -13.16
N ALA A 117 13.55 12.38 -12.36
CA ALA A 117 13.01 13.68 -12.77
C ALA A 117 14.14 14.68 -13.08
N ALA A 118 15.17 14.75 -12.23
CA ALA A 118 16.37 15.54 -12.48
C ALA A 118 17.13 15.07 -13.72
N LYS A 119 17.22 13.75 -13.95
CA LYS A 119 17.91 13.19 -15.12
C LYS A 119 17.15 13.47 -16.42
N ALA A 120 15.85 13.23 -16.45
CA ALA A 120 15.00 13.44 -17.61
C ALA A 120 15.03 14.90 -18.08
N THR A 121 15.14 15.84 -17.14
CA THR A 121 15.17 17.28 -17.40
C THR A 121 16.57 17.85 -17.67
N GLU A 122 17.64 17.04 -17.73
CA GLU A 122 19.03 17.52 -17.92
C GLU A 122 19.25 18.37 -19.17
N ASN A 123 18.62 18.02 -20.29
CA ASN A 123 18.71 18.78 -21.55
C ASN A 123 17.47 19.65 -21.79
N VAL A 124 16.65 19.83 -20.77
CA VAL A 124 15.37 20.56 -20.83
C VAL A 124 15.47 21.85 -20.02
N LEU A 125 16.07 21.74 -18.83
CA LEU A 125 16.22 22.84 -17.87
C LEU A 125 17.70 23.08 -17.60
N PRO A 126 18.12 24.34 -17.42
CA PRO A 126 19.45 24.66 -16.93
C PRO A 126 19.68 24.10 -15.51
N PRO A 127 20.94 23.91 -15.09
CA PRO A 127 21.27 23.23 -13.84
C PRO A 127 20.55 23.81 -12.61
N THR A 128 20.48 25.13 -12.48
CA THR A 128 19.85 25.81 -11.34
C THR A 128 18.36 25.44 -11.20
N THR A 129 17.59 25.63 -12.27
CA THR A 129 16.17 25.29 -12.30
C THR A 129 15.94 23.78 -12.16
N ARG A 130 16.82 22.96 -12.72
CA ARG A 130 16.75 21.51 -12.61
C ARG A 130 16.92 21.03 -11.16
N TYR A 131 17.90 21.57 -10.43
CA TYR A 131 18.08 21.24 -9.00
C TYR A 131 16.94 21.79 -8.14
N LEU A 132 16.42 22.98 -8.47
CA LEU A 132 15.20 23.47 -7.83
C LEU A 132 14.01 22.53 -8.07
N PHE A 133 13.80 22.09 -9.32
CA PHE A 133 12.74 21.14 -9.64
C PHE A 133 12.91 19.82 -8.90
N PHE A 134 14.13 19.30 -8.81
CA PHE A 134 14.46 18.13 -8.00
C PHE A 134 14.07 18.33 -6.53
N ILE A 135 14.46 19.44 -5.91
CA ILE A 135 14.12 19.76 -4.52
C ILE A 135 12.60 19.81 -4.33
N LEU A 136 11.88 20.44 -5.26
CA LEU A 136 10.43 20.54 -5.16
C LEU A 136 9.72 19.19 -5.34
N VAL A 137 10.26 18.27 -6.15
CA VAL A 137 9.75 16.89 -6.22
C VAL A 137 10.00 16.15 -4.89
N VAL A 138 11.17 16.33 -4.28
CA VAL A 138 11.47 15.76 -2.95
C VAL A 138 10.55 16.34 -1.86
N LEU A 139 10.18 17.62 -1.97
CA LEU A 139 9.34 18.34 -1.03
C LEU A 139 7.85 18.29 -1.37
N GLN A 140 7.42 17.42 -2.29
CA GLN A 140 6.01 17.32 -2.67
C GLN A 140 5.11 17.15 -1.43
N PRO A 141 4.01 17.92 -1.31
CA PRO A 141 3.07 17.77 -0.20
C PRO A 141 2.25 16.48 -0.33
N PHE A 142 2.08 15.79 0.80
CA PHE A 142 1.32 14.55 0.95
C PHE A 142 0.11 14.67 1.88
N GLY A 143 -0.25 15.90 2.27
CA GLY A 143 -1.43 16.21 3.08
C GLY A 143 -1.46 15.64 4.48
N ASP A 144 -2.66 15.26 4.88
CA ASP A 144 -2.99 14.75 6.21
C ASP A 144 -2.54 13.28 6.36
N SER A 145 -2.23 12.58 5.27
CA SER A 145 -1.88 11.15 5.26
C SER A 145 -0.48 10.82 4.73
N SER A 146 0.53 11.59 5.11
CA SER A 146 1.90 11.38 4.62
C SER A 146 2.51 10.03 5.04
N ASN A 147 2.27 9.59 6.28
CA ASN A 147 2.72 8.29 6.83
C ASN A 147 2.06 7.09 6.14
N GLU A 148 0.96 7.33 5.44
CA GLU A 148 0.33 6.32 4.59
C GLU A 148 1.14 6.07 3.32
N ILE A 149 1.86 7.09 2.84
CA ILE A 149 2.52 7.10 1.53
C ILE A 149 4.01 6.80 1.70
N LEU A 150 4.68 7.57 2.54
CA LEU A 150 6.12 7.46 2.77
C LEU A 150 6.42 6.23 3.63
N GLY A 151 7.40 5.43 3.21
CA GLY A 151 7.77 4.20 3.90
C GLY A 151 6.81 3.03 3.69
N ARG A 152 5.77 3.16 2.86
CA ARG A 152 4.80 2.08 2.55
C ARG A 152 4.93 1.66 1.10
N ALA A 153 4.88 0.36 0.82
CA ALA A 153 5.01 -0.13 -0.56
C ALA A 153 3.66 -0.14 -1.29
N SER A 154 2.54 -0.24 -0.59
CA SER A 154 1.18 -0.28 -1.16
C SER A 154 0.84 0.96 -1.98
N ASN A 155 1.42 2.11 -1.63
CA ASN A 155 1.07 3.41 -2.19
C ASN A 155 2.03 3.95 -3.27
N ILE A 156 3.13 3.24 -3.56
CA ILE A 156 4.08 3.67 -4.60
C ILE A 156 3.45 3.64 -6.01
N GLY A 157 2.44 2.80 -6.23
CA GLY A 157 1.82 2.53 -7.53
C GLY A 157 1.27 3.78 -8.23
N TYR A 158 0.84 4.80 -7.47
CA TYR A 158 0.36 6.06 -8.05
C TYR A 158 1.47 6.86 -8.73
N HIS A 159 2.71 6.73 -8.28
CA HIS A 159 3.85 7.48 -8.79
C HIS A 159 4.46 6.85 -10.06
N PHE A 160 4.11 5.60 -10.38
CA PHE A 160 4.53 4.94 -11.61
C PHE A 160 4.02 5.64 -12.88
N VAL A 161 2.92 6.39 -12.81
CA VAL A 161 2.43 7.21 -13.94
C VAL A 161 3.38 8.36 -14.24
N PHE A 162 3.88 9.03 -13.20
CA PHE A 162 4.89 10.07 -13.34
C PHE A 162 6.23 9.50 -13.82
N LEU A 163 6.67 8.37 -13.25
CA LEU A 163 7.86 7.66 -13.70
C LEU A 163 7.77 7.25 -15.18
N ALA A 164 6.65 6.66 -15.61
CA ALA A 164 6.39 6.30 -17.00
C ALA A 164 6.47 7.52 -17.93
N SER A 165 5.90 8.65 -17.52
CA SER A 165 5.95 9.91 -18.29
C SER A 165 7.38 10.39 -18.51
N LEU A 166 8.21 10.36 -17.46
CA LEU A 166 9.62 10.74 -17.53
C LEU A 166 10.43 9.76 -18.39
N LEU A 167 10.19 8.45 -18.24
CA LEU A 167 10.86 7.41 -19.00
C LEU A 167 10.49 7.45 -20.47
N LEU A 168 9.21 7.63 -20.83
CA LEU A 168 8.76 7.77 -22.22
C LEU A 168 9.46 8.94 -22.92
N PHE A 169 9.60 10.07 -22.23
CA PHE A 169 10.35 11.21 -22.74
C PHE A 169 11.85 10.92 -22.86
N TRP A 170 12.47 10.33 -21.83
CA TRP A 170 13.90 10.09 -21.80
C TRP A 170 14.37 8.99 -22.77
N ARG A 171 13.54 7.97 -22.96
CA ARG A 171 13.73 6.79 -23.83
C ARG A 171 14.18 7.16 -25.24
N GLU A 172 13.65 8.24 -25.80
CA GLU A 172 13.96 8.65 -27.17
C GLU A 172 15.46 8.96 -27.39
N ARG A 173 16.18 9.25 -26.30
CA ARG A 173 17.62 9.57 -26.30
C ARG A 173 18.49 8.36 -26.00
N LEU A 174 17.89 7.20 -25.76
CA LEU A 174 18.58 5.97 -25.40
C LEU A 174 18.71 5.06 -26.62
N HIS A 175 19.81 4.31 -26.64
CA HIS A 175 20.14 3.33 -27.68
C HIS A 175 20.57 2.00 -27.05
N GLY A 176 20.46 0.91 -27.83
CA GLY A 176 20.88 -0.43 -27.43
C GLY A 176 20.20 -0.91 -26.14
N TRP A 177 20.97 -1.53 -25.25
CA TRP A 177 20.47 -2.12 -24.00
C TRP A 177 19.83 -1.08 -23.06
N ARG A 178 20.30 0.16 -23.05
CA ARG A 178 19.73 1.23 -22.19
C ARG A 178 18.30 1.55 -22.59
N ARG A 179 18.02 1.53 -23.89
CA ARG A 179 16.66 1.71 -24.40
C ARG A 179 15.77 0.53 -24.03
N GLN A 180 16.27 -0.70 -24.20
CA GLN A 180 15.54 -1.90 -23.80
C GLN A 180 15.22 -1.88 -22.29
N PHE A 181 16.16 -1.46 -21.46
CA PHE A 181 15.94 -1.30 -20.02
C PHE A 181 14.86 -0.25 -19.71
N ALA A 182 14.87 0.88 -20.40
CA ALA A 182 13.80 1.87 -20.28
C ALA A 182 12.44 1.30 -20.72
N ASP A 183 12.40 0.52 -21.81
CA ASP A 183 11.18 -0.12 -22.30
C ASP A 183 10.63 -1.12 -21.28
N LEU A 184 11.49 -1.96 -20.70
CA LEU A 184 11.11 -2.87 -19.61
C LEU A 184 10.64 -2.12 -18.36
N SER A 185 11.28 -1.00 -18.02
CA SER A 185 10.87 -0.15 -16.90
C SER A 185 9.50 0.50 -17.15
N ILE A 186 9.21 0.90 -18.39
CA ILE A 186 7.90 1.42 -18.78
C ILE A 186 6.83 0.31 -18.73
N LEU A 187 7.15 -0.90 -19.17
CA LEU A 187 6.25 -2.06 -19.05
C LEU A 187 6.00 -2.42 -17.58
N LEU A 188 7.00 -2.31 -16.72
CA LEU A 188 6.82 -2.42 -15.26
C LEU A 188 5.84 -1.35 -14.75
N CYS A 189 5.94 -0.10 -15.22
CA CYS A 189 4.96 0.93 -14.88
C CYS A 189 3.53 0.56 -15.33
N ALA A 190 3.38 -0.02 -16.53
CA ALA A 190 2.09 -0.50 -17.03
C ALA A 190 1.53 -1.69 -16.22
N GLY A 191 2.39 -2.63 -15.83
CA GLY A 191 2.05 -3.73 -14.93
C GLY A 191 1.93 -3.33 -13.45
N THR A 192 2.07 -2.04 -13.12
CA THR A 192 1.88 -1.52 -11.76
C THR A 192 0.69 -0.59 -11.67
N ASN A 193 0.46 0.21 -12.71
CA ASN A 193 -0.65 1.15 -12.78
C ASN A 193 -1.25 1.17 -14.19
N PRO A 194 -2.53 0.78 -14.36
CA PRO A 194 -3.16 0.65 -15.67
C PRO A 194 -3.28 1.98 -16.42
N VAL A 195 -3.20 3.13 -15.75
CA VAL A 195 -3.15 4.46 -16.38
C VAL A 195 -1.97 4.58 -17.37
N CYS A 196 -0.88 3.88 -17.12
CA CYS A 196 0.29 3.89 -18.00
C CYS A 196 0.00 3.26 -19.38
N ILE A 197 -0.96 2.35 -19.49
CA ILE A 197 -1.30 1.65 -20.76
C ILE A 197 -1.75 2.65 -21.85
N PRO A 198 -2.85 3.40 -21.67
CA PRO A 198 -3.28 4.39 -22.65
C PRO A 198 -2.23 5.50 -22.84
N LEU A 199 -1.46 5.84 -21.80
CA LEU A 199 -0.36 6.81 -21.92
C LEU A 199 0.75 6.32 -22.86
N ILE A 200 1.13 5.05 -22.79
CA ILE A 200 2.13 4.44 -23.68
C ILE A 200 1.62 4.46 -25.12
N TYR A 201 0.39 4.03 -25.38
CA TYR A 201 -0.20 4.07 -26.72
C TYR A 201 -0.27 5.50 -27.26
N PHE A 202 -0.69 6.46 -26.44
CA PHE A 202 -0.71 7.88 -26.81
C PHE A 202 0.69 8.40 -27.16
N SER A 203 1.70 8.08 -26.35
CA SER A 203 3.07 8.52 -26.59
C SER A 203 3.65 7.92 -27.87
N ILE A 204 3.35 6.66 -28.18
CA ILE A 204 3.79 6.00 -29.41
C ILE A 204 3.09 6.64 -30.62
N PHE A 205 1.76 6.76 -30.57
CA PHE A 205 0.96 7.35 -31.65
C PHE A 205 1.40 8.78 -31.99
N THR A 206 1.60 9.61 -30.96
CA THR A 206 2.05 11.00 -31.16
C THR A 206 3.45 11.07 -31.76
N GLN A 207 4.35 10.14 -31.44
CA GLN A 207 5.67 10.06 -32.08
C GLN A 207 5.54 9.75 -33.58
N ASP A 208 4.63 8.86 -33.97
CA ASP A 208 4.49 8.44 -35.38
C ASP A 208 3.86 9.52 -36.25
N VAL A 209 2.75 10.10 -35.78
CA VAL A 209 2.04 11.17 -36.48
C VAL A 209 2.95 12.39 -36.63
N LEU A 210 3.73 12.72 -35.61
CA LEU A 210 4.62 13.89 -35.65
C LEU A 210 5.93 13.65 -36.41
N ARG A 211 6.42 12.40 -36.49
CA ARG A 211 7.70 12.10 -37.17
C ARG A 211 7.55 11.62 -38.60
N GLN A 212 6.33 11.45 -39.12
CA GLN A 212 6.07 10.99 -40.50
C GLN A 212 6.90 9.74 -40.87
N SER A 213 7.08 8.81 -39.91
CA SER A 213 7.77 7.55 -40.17
C SER A 213 6.88 6.66 -41.03
N GLY A 214 6.85 6.91 -42.35
CA GLY A 214 6.01 6.18 -43.30
C GLY A 214 6.34 4.69 -43.44
N ASN A 215 7.35 4.17 -42.74
CA ASN A 215 7.71 2.76 -42.78
C ASN A 215 7.24 2.01 -41.50
N PRO A 216 6.17 1.18 -41.58
CA PRO A 216 5.65 0.43 -40.44
C PRO A 216 6.67 -0.55 -39.86
N ARG A 217 7.62 -1.04 -40.67
CA ARG A 217 8.69 -1.93 -40.21
C ARG A 217 9.67 -1.22 -39.28
N ASN A 218 10.00 0.03 -39.56
CA ASN A 218 10.88 0.82 -38.69
C ASN A 218 10.17 1.20 -37.39
N HIS A 219 8.88 1.52 -37.48
CA HIS A 219 8.04 1.76 -36.32
C HIS A 219 7.99 0.53 -35.38
N LEU A 220 7.68 -0.65 -35.93
CA LEU A 220 7.65 -1.89 -35.15
C LEU A 220 9.03 -2.26 -34.59
N ARG A 221 10.11 -2.05 -35.34
CA ARG A 221 11.48 -2.28 -34.82
C ARG A 221 11.81 -1.36 -33.64
N THR A 222 11.30 -0.13 -33.68
CA THR A 222 11.62 0.94 -32.72
C THR A 222 10.76 0.86 -31.46
N ASN A 223 9.52 0.38 -31.58
CA ASN A 223 8.52 0.37 -30.51
C ASN A 223 7.96 -1.03 -30.19
N GLY A 224 8.41 -2.08 -30.88
CA GLY A 224 7.82 -3.41 -30.81
C GLY A 224 7.77 -4.00 -29.41
N LEU A 225 8.81 -3.82 -28.58
CA LEU A 225 8.79 -4.28 -27.20
C LEU A 225 7.66 -3.61 -26.38
N LEU A 226 7.50 -2.29 -26.50
CA LEU A 226 6.43 -1.57 -25.83
C LEU A 226 5.06 -1.94 -26.38
N ILE A 227 4.90 -2.05 -27.70
CA ILE A 227 3.63 -2.41 -28.33
C ILE A 227 3.22 -3.81 -27.90
N LEU A 228 4.07 -4.82 -28.13
CA LEU A 228 3.76 -6.21 -27.80
C LEU A 228 3.58 -6.40 -26.29
N GLY A 229 4.45 -5.81 -25.47
CA GLY A 229 4.37 -5.90 -24.02
C GLY A 229 3.12 -5.24 -23.47
N THR A 230 2.79 -4.02 -23.93
CA THR A 230 1.59 -3.30 -23.47
C THR A 230 0.32 -4.02 -23.94
N THR A 231 0.30 -4.53 -25.18
CA THR A 231 -0.82 -5.35 -25.68
C THR A 231 -0.99 -6.62 -24.85
N ALA A 232 0.08 -7.33 -24.52
CA ALA A 232 0.02 -8.52 -23.68
C ALA A 232 -0.55 -8.21 -22.29
N ILE A 233 -0.11 -7.12 -21.66
CA ILE A 233 -0.66 -6.65 -20.38
C ILE A 233 -2.15 -6.30 -20.53
N SER A 234 -2.53 -5.56 -21.57
CA SER A 234 -3.93 -5.21 -21.85
C SER A 234 -4.81 -6.46 -22.02
N LEU A 235 -4.35 -7.45 -22.78
CA LEU A 235 -5.07 -8.72 -22.97
C LEU A 235 -5.19 -9.50 -21.66
N ALA A 236 -4.14 -9.52 -20.84
CA ALA A 236 -4.16 -10.17 -19.54
C ALA A 236 -5.11 -9.46 -18.54
N LEU A 237 -5.25 -8.13 -18.63
CA LEU A 237 -6.25 -7.37 -17.86
C LEU A 237 -7.67 -7.61 -18.39
N LEU A 238 -7.87 -7.70 -19.71
CA LEU A 238 -9.16 -8.06 -20.30
C LEU A 238 -9.60 -9.47 -19.92
N ALA A 239 -8.66 -10.41 -19.73
CA ALA A 239 -8.98 -11.73 -19.20
C ALA A 239 -9.45 -11.71 -17.72
N ARG A 240 -9.28 -10.58 -17.02
CA ARG A 240 -9.72 -10.33 -15.64
C ARG A 240 -10.94 -9.41 -15.57
N TYR A 241 -11.59 -9.15 -16.70
CA TYR A 241 -12.58 -8.10 -16.87
C TYR A 241 -13.78 -8.19 -15.91
N ASP A 242 -14.17 -9.39 -15.47
CA ASP A 242 -15.24 -9.58 -14.48
C ASP A 242 -14.95 -8.89 -13.13
N ALA A 243 -13.67 -8.71 -12.77
CA ALA A 243 -13.26 -7.94 -11.59
C ALA A 243 -13.14 -6.43 -11.84
N PHE A 244 -13.23 -5.98 -13.10
CA PHE A 244 -13.06 -4.59 -13.52
C PHE A 244 -14.38 -3.86 -13.79
N LEU A 245 -15.50 -4.59 -13.86
CA LEU A 245 -16.82 -3.96 -13.99
C LEU A 245 -17.06 -3.04 -12.79
N PRO A 246 -17.51 -1.80 -13.00
CA PRO A 246 -18.03 -0.99 -11.92
C PRO A 246 -19.09 -1.80 -11.19
N ASP A 247 -19.06 -1.79 -9.86
CA ASP A 247 -20.18 -2.28 -9.05
C ASP A 247 -21.51 -1.84 -9.69
N PRO A 248 -22.53 -2.71 -9.75
CA PRO A 248 -23.79 -2.47 -10.47
C PRO A 248 -24.51 -1.17 -10.06
N GLY A 249 -24.08 -0.50 -8.98
CA GLY A 249 -24.51 0.85 -8.58
C GLY A 249 -24.06 2.01 -9.47
N GLY A 250 -23.40 1.78 -10.61
CA GLY A 250 -23.12 2.81 -11.63
C GLY A 250 -22.00 3.80 -11.28
N PHE A 251 -21.79 4.77 -12.18
CA PHE A 251 -20.85 5.88 -12.01
C PHE A 251 -21.43 6.86 -10.99
N ASN A 252 -20.91 6.86 -9.77
CA ASN A 252 -21.37 7.76 -8.71
C ASN A 252 -20.41 8.95 -8.62
N TRP A 253 -20.89 10.15 -8.98
CA TRP A 253 -20.11 11.37 -8.84
C TRP A 253 -19.95 11.70 -7.35
N PRO A 254 -18.76 12.11 -6.89
CA PRO A 254 -18.61 12.62 -5.54
C PRO A 254 -19.41 13.91 -5.36
N ASP A 255 -20.02 14.10 -4.19
CA ASP A 255 -20.86 15.25 -3.86
C ASP A 255 -20.14 16.59 -4.13
N ASN A 256 -18.83 16.65 -3.86
CA ASN A 256 -17.99 17.79 -4.21
C ASN A 256 -16.88 17.40 -5.21
N TRP A 257 -17.27 17.08 -6.44
CA TRP A 257 -16.32 16.82 -7.54
C TRP A 257 -15.42 18.03 -7.87
N ILE A 258 -15.82 19.25 -7.52
CA ILE A 258 -15.01 20.47 -7.72
C ILE A 258 -13.75 20.40 -6.86
N GLU A 259 -13.90 20.05 -5.59
CA GLU A 259 -12.78 19.85 -4.66
C GLU A 259 -11.81 18.79 -5.20
N VAL A 260 -12.32 17.67 -5.72
CA VAL A 260 -11.51 16.58 -6.29
C VAL A 260 -10.67 17.07 -7.47
N ILE A 261 -11.30 17.69 -8.47
CA ILE A 261 -10.62 18.07 -9.73
C ILE A 261 -9.71 19.26 -9.54
N PHE A 262 -10.27 20.36 -9.03
CA PHE A 262 -9.60 21.65 -9.05
C PHE A 262 -8.68 21.79 -7.84
N ALA A 263 -9.13 21.40 -6.65
CA ALA A 263 -8.30 21.53 -5.46
C ALA A 263 -7.31 20.37 -5.34
N ARG A 264 -7.78 19.14 -5.15
CA ARG A 264 -6.93 18.00 -4.75
C ARG A 264 -6.02 17.49 -5.87
N ALA A 265 -6.51 17.42 -7.12
CA ALA A 265 -5.72 16.92 -8.25
C ALA A 265 -4.86 17.99 -8.94
N SER A 266 -5.33 19.25 -8.99
CA SER A 266 -4.70 20.29 -9.82
C SER A 266 -3.91 21.31 -9.00
N ALA A 267 -4.58 21.99 -8.07
CA ALA A 267 -4.02 23.13 -7.35
C ALA A 267 -3.28 22.75 -6.06
N TYR A 268 -3.48 21.52 -5.55
CA TYR A 268 -2.99 21.08 -4.25
C TYR A 268 -1.52 21.42 -3.97
N PRO A 269 -0.56 21.19 -4.90
CA PRO A 269 0.85 21.51 -4.69
C PRO A 269 1.15 23.00 -4.43
N PHE A 270 0.19 23.89 -4.68
CA PHE A 270 0.31 25.34 -4.51
C PHE A 270 -0.56 25.89 -3.37
N ILE A 271 -1.49 25.09 -2.84
CA ILE A 271 -2.46 25.52 -1.81
C ILE A 271 -2.43 24.66 -0.55
N PHE A 272 -1.61 23.60 -0.51
CA PHE A 272 -1.65 22.58 0.54
C PHE A 272 -1.62 23.15 1.98
N ASP A 273 -0.77 24.14 2.23
CA ASP A 273 -0.62 24.76 3.55
C ASP A 273 -1.84 25.58 3.99
N HIS A 274 -2.69 25.97 3.04
CA HIS A 274 -3.90 26.77 3.26
C HIS A 274 -5.14 26.06 2.71
N TYR A 275 -5.10 24.73 2.59
CA TYR A 275 -6.13 23.93 1.94
C TYR A 275 -7.49 24.07 2.63
N GLN A 276 -7.50 24.11 3.96
CA GLN A 276 -8.74 24.23 4.75
C GLN A 276 -9.45 25.58 4.60
N HIS A 277 -8.74 26.60 4.11
CA HIS A 277 -9.32 27.93 3.85
C HIS A 277 -9.88 28.07 2.43
N GLN A 278 -9.89 27.00 1.64
CA GLN A 278 -10.32 27.04 0.26
C GLN A 278 -11.83 26.88 0.11
N SER A 279 -12.32 27.30 -1.05
CA SER A 279 -13.69 27.15 -1.49
C SER A 279 -13.71 26.67 -2.94
N ASN A 280 -14.87 26.24 -3.42
CA ASN A 280 -15.05 25.89 -4.83
C ASN A 280 -14.61 27.02 -5.78
N LEU A 281 -14.94 28.27 -5.43
CA LEU A 281 -14.55 29.42 -6.23
C LEU A 281 -13.02 29.60 -6.25
N SER A 282 -12.37 29.60 -5.08
CA SER A 282 -10.91 29.79 -5.02
C SER A 282 -10.15 28.65 -5.70
N ALA A 283 -10.57 27.40 -5.52
CA ALA A 283 -9.97 26.23 -6.18
C ALA A 283 -10.04 26.33 -7.71
N ILE A 284 -11.21 26.71 -8.25
CA ILE A 284 -11.40 26.93 -9.69
C ILE A 284 -10.53 28.09 -10.17
N THR A 285 -10.56 29.24 -9.49
CA THR A 285 -9.78 30.43 -9.86
C THR A 285 -8.28 30.13 -9.92
N ILE A 286 -7.75 29.44 -8.92
CA ILE A 286 -6.32 29.08 -8.86
C ILE A 286 -5.98 28.11 -10.00
N THR A 287 -6.79 27.07 -10.21
CA THR A 287 -6.54 26.10 -11.28
C THR A 287 -6.59 26.73 -12.67
N VAL A 288 -7.58 27.58 -12.94
CA VAL A 288 -7.69 28.32 -14.19
C VAL A 288 -6.51 29.28 -14.36
N GLY A 289 -6.07 29.94 -13.27
CA GLY A 289 -4.88 30.78 -13.26
C GLY A 289 -3.61 30.00 -13.64
N LEU A 290 -3.41 28.82 -13.04
CA LEU A 290 -2.28 27.92 -13.37
C LEU A 290 -2.33 27.44 -14.82
N ALA A 291 -3.52 27.05 -15.31
CA ALA A 291 -3.72 26.63 -16.70
C ALA A 291 -3.46 27.78 -17.69
N ALA A 292 -3.92 28.99 -17.37
CA ALA A 292 -3.66 30.19 -18.16
C ALA A 292 -2.16 30.53 -18.19
N LEU A 293 -1.48 30.46 -17.03
CA LEU A 293 -0.04 30.65 -16.94
C LEU A 293 0.73 29.63 -17.79
N LEU A 294 0.34 28.36 -17.72
CA LEU A 294 0.91 27.31 -18.56
C LEU A 294 0.69 27.58 -20.05
N ALA A 295 -0.52 28.02 -20.43
CA ALA A 295 -0.84 28.39 -21.81
C ALA A 295 -0.05 29.60 -22.30
N ILE A 296 0.22 30.59 -21.44
CA ILE A 296 1.07 31.75 -21.74
C ILE A 296 2.50 31.29 -21.99
N PHE A 297 3.08 30.49 -21.08
CA PHE A 297 4.41 29.93 -21.28
C PHE A 297 4.48 29.09 -22.55
N TRP A 298 3.46 28.27 -22.78
CA TRP A 298 3.30 27.48 -24.00
C TRP A 298 3.33 28.38 -25.22
N ARG A 299 2.49 29.40 -25.33
CA ARG A 299 2.38 30.23 -26.55
C ARG A 299 3.62 31.07 -26.82
N LEU A 300 4.21 31.66 -25.79
CA LEU A 300 5.27 32.65 -25.94
C LEU A 300 6.66 32.04 -26.04
N ASN A 301 6.91 30.88 -25.43
CA ASN A 301 8.17 30.17 -25.56
C ASN A 301 8.05 29.09 -26.63
N LYS A 302 8.49 29.39 -27.86
CA LYS A 302 8.27 28.51 -29.03
C LYS A 302 9.28 27.39 -29.21
N GLN A 303 10.39 27.43 -28.49
CA GLN A 303 11.54 26.57 -28.75
C GLN A 303 11.82 25.65 -27.56
N GLY A 304 12.19 24.40 -27.84
CA GLY A 304 12.77 23.50 -26.85
C GLY A 304 12.01 22.19 -26.63
N GLU A 305 12.75 21.21 -26.13
CA GLU A 305 12.29 19.86 -25.81
C GLU A 305 11.27 19.83 -24.65
N TRP A 306 11.22 20.88 -23.82
CA TRP A 306 10.30 21.00 -22.69
C TRP A 306 8.83 20.86 -23.10
N ARG A 307 8.46 21.36 -24.29
CA ARG A 307 7.09 21.23 -24.82
C ARG A 307 6.70 19.77 -25.02
N ARG A 308 7.62 18.92 -25.48
CA ARG A 308 7.35 17.49 -25.69
C ARG A 308 7.11 16.81 -24.35
N LEU A 309 7.96 17.08 -23.35
CA LEU A 309 7.78 16.57 -22.00
C LEU A 309 6.43 17.03 -21.40
N ILE A 310 6.08 18.30 -21.54
CA ILE A 310 4.80 18.82 -21.03
C ILE A 310 3.59 18.18 -21.73
N LYS A 311 3.64 17.88 -23.05
CA LYS A 311 2.54 17.15 -23.70
C LYS A 311 2.32 15.78 -23.06
N ILE A 312 3.40 15.06 -22.77
CA ILE A 312 3.32 13.74 -22.13
C ILE A 312 2.76 13.89 -20.71
N LEU A 313 3.24 14.87 -19.92
CA LEU A 313 2.76 15.13 -18.57
C LEU A 313 1.28 15.54 -18.52
N ILE A 314 0.83 16.43 -19.41
CA ILE A 314 -0.58 16.85 -19.50
C ILE A 314 -1.46 15.68 -19.96
N ALA A 315 -1.02 14.89 -20.96
CA ALA A 315 -1.77 13.71 -21.39
C ALA A 315 -1.90 12.70 -20.25
N ALA A 316 -0.81 12.42 -19.54
CA ALA A 316 -0.82 11.58 -18.35
C ALA A 316 -1.75 12.14 -17.27
N PHE A 317 -1.73 13.45 -17.01
CA PHE A 317 -2.61 14.10 -16.05
C PHE A 317 -4.08 13.88 -16.40
N VAL A 318 -4.48 14.14 -17.65
CA VAL A 318 -5.86 13.97 -18.11
C VAL A 318 -6.31 12.52 -18.06
N ILE A 319 -5.46 11.58 -18.50
CA ILE A 319 -5.76 10.14 -18.44
C ILE A 319 -5.89 9.69 -16.99
N PHE A 320 -4.97 10.11 -16.11
CA PHE A 320 -5.02 9.75 -14.69
C PHE A 320 -6.28 10.32 -14.04
N LEU A 321 -6.63 11.58 -14.31
CA LEU A 321 -7.86 12.19 -13.82
C LEU A 321 -9.08 11.37 -14.27
N ALA A 322 -9.16 10.98 -15.54
CA ALA A 322 -10.26 10.15 -16.04
C ALA A 322 -10.35 8.80 -15.31
N PHE A 323 -9.22 8.13 -15.08
CA PHE A 323 -9.18 6.86 -14.33
C PHE A 323 -9.54 7.01 -12.85
N LEU A 324 -9.20 8.14 -12.24
CA LEU A 324 -9.65 8.45 -10.87
C LEU A 324 -11.18 8.36 -10.82
N PHE A 325 -11.87 9.02 -11.75
CA PHE A 325 -13.33 9.02 -11.88
C PHE A 325 -13.92 7.68 -12.25
N LEU A 326 -13.33 7.00 -13.23
CA LEU A 326 -13.92 5.78 -13.80
C LEU A 326 -13.66 4.53 -12.95
N ALA A 327 -12.52 4.45 -12.27
CA ALA A 327 -12.06 3.20 -11.66
C ALA A 327 -11.83 3.27 -10.14
N ARG A 328 -11.92 4.44 -9.50
CA ARG A 328 -11.52 4.62 -8.08
C ARG A 328 -12.59 5.31 -7.23
N LYS A 329 -13.65 4.58 -6.89
CA LYS A 329 -14.69 5.05 -5.94
C LYS A 329 -14.11 5.46 -4.57
N ASN A 330 -13.13 4.69 -4.08
CA ASN A 330 -12.51 4.95 -2.76
C ASN A 330 -11.66 6.23 -2.71
N ALA A 331 -11.33 6.85 -3.86
CA ALA A 331 -10.63 8.12 -3.88
C ALA A 331 -11.46 9.29 -3.32
N TYR A 332 -12.78 9.09 -3.18
CA TYR A 332 -13.72 10.11 -2.72
C TYR A 332 -14.23 9.90 -1.30
N VAL A 333 -13.84 8.80 -0.65
CA VAL A 333 -14.19 8.54 0.74
C VAL A 333 -13.47 9.59 1.58
N GLY A 334 -14.21 10.48 2.23
CA GLY A 334 -13.65 11.58 3.02
C GLY A 334 -13.60 12.95 2.33
N ILE A 335 -14.17 13.09 1.13
CA ILE A 335 -14.44 14.43 0.56
C ILE A 335 -15.36 15.19 1.52
N SER A 336 -14.88 16.35 1.97
CA SER A 336 -15.37 16.96 3.21
C SER A 336 -15.55 18.47 3.11
N ASN A 337 -15.68 19.02 1.90
CA ASN A 337 -15.72 20.47 1.67
C ASN A 337 -14.48 21.15 2.27
N TYR A 338 -13.31 20.68 1.82
CA TYR A 338 -12.00 21.23 2.16
C TYR A 338 -11.54 21.02 3.62
N GLN A 339 -12.28 20.29 4.46
CA GLN A 339 -11.92 20.12 5.88
C GLN A 339 -10.71 19.21 6.09
N THR A 340 -10.54 18.19 5.24
CA THR A 340 -9.38 17.29 5.25
C THR A 340 -8.93 16.99 3.81
N THR A 341 -7.64 16.69 3.67
CA THR A 341 -7.08 16.22 2.40
C THR A 341 -7.06 14.69 2.29
N TYR A 342 -7.54 13.94 3.28
CA TYR A 342 -7.57 12.49 3.24
C TYR A 342 -8.56 11.95 2.17
N PRO A 343 -8.26 10.86 1.44
CA PRO A 343 -7.00 10.12 1.36
C PRO A 343 -6.04 10.68 0.30
N ASP A 344 -4.83 11.10 0.69
CA ASP A 344 -3.89 11.80 -0.21
C ASP A 344 -3.19 10.88 -1.23
N ARG A 345 -3.10 9.58 -0.94
CA ARG A 345 -2.40 8.59 -1.77
C ARG A 345 -2.84 8.62 -3.24
N TYR A 346 -4.14 8.78 -3.50
CA TYR A 346 -4.71 8.78 -4.86
C TYR A 346 -4.32 10.03 -5.66
N PHE A 347 -4.01 11.14 -4.99
CA PHE A 347 -3.72 12.43 -5.60
C PHE A 347 -2.21 12.69 -5.75
N SER A 348 -1.39 12.04 -4.94
CA SER A 348 0.08 12.20 -4.96
C SER A 348 0.71 12.06 -6.37
N GLY A 349 0.37 11.01 -7.12
CA GLY A 349 0.91 10.81 -8.46
C GLY A 349 0.45 11.84 -9.49
N ILE A 350 -0.84 12.22 -9.46
CA ILE A 350 -1.41 13.20 -10.40
C ILE A 350 -0.93 14.63 -10.08
N ASN A 351 -0.72 14.93 -8.80
CA ASN A 351 -0.14 16.19 -8.34
C ASN A 351 1.25 16.42 -8.95
N LEU A 352 2.10 15.40 -9.00
CA LEU A 352 3.41 15.50 -9.67
C LEU A 352 3.29 15.83 -11.16
N LEU A 353 2.31 15.29 -11.87
CA LEU A 353 2.11 15.54 -13.30
C LEU A 353 1.74 17.01 -13.57
N GLY A 354 0.75 17.52 -12.84
CA GLY A 354 0.28 18.91 -12.95
C GLY A 354 1.36 19.90 -12.52
N PHE A 355 1.90 19.70 -11.31
CA PHE A 355 2.95 20.52 -10.72
C PHE A 355 4.21 20.59 -11.61
N SER A 356 4.71 19.45 -12.07
CA SER A 356 5.91 19.40 -12.90
C SER A 356 5.71 20.14 -14.22
N SER A 357 4.50 20.08 -14.79
CA SER A 357 4.19 20.81 -16.02
C SER A 357 4.35 22.32 -15.83
N ILE A 358 3.87 22.88 -14.71
CA ILE A 358 4.01 24.30 -14.38
C ILE A 358 5.47 24.67 -14.12
N VAL A 359 6.17 23.92 -13.27
CA VAL A 359 7.56 24.26 -12.88
C VAL A 359 8.52 24.14 -14.05
N ILE A 360 8.39 23.11 -14.89
CA ILE A 360 9.21 22.95 -16.09
C ILE A 360 8.94 24.09 -17.08
N ALA A 361 7.68 24.48 -17.28
CA ALA A 361 7.32 25.60 -18.15
C ALA A 361 7.89 26.93 -17.64
N ALA A 362 7.72 27.21 -16.35
CA ALA A 362 8.27 28.41 -15.71
C ALA A 362 9.80 28.44 -15.77
N GLY A 363 10.43 27.28 -15.58
CA GLY A 363 11.84 27.04 -15.79
C GLY A 363 12.34 27.40 -17.17
N ALA A 364 11.71 26.83 -18.20
CA ALA A 364 12.04 27.14 -19.59
C ALA A 364 11.78 28.62 -19.92
N ALA A 365 10.72 29.20 -19.37
CA ALA A 365 10.38 30.61 -19.53
C ALA A 365 11.43 31.53 -18.89
N TRP A 366 11.91 31.25 -17.68
CA TRP A 366 12.93 32.06 -17.00
C TRP A 366 14.23 32.17 -17.81
N HIS A 367 14.61 31.12 -18.52
CA HIS A 367 15.81 31.11 -19.38
C HIS A 367 15.57 31.58 -20.81
N SER A 368 14.35 32.04 -21.12
CA SER A 368 14.04 32.65 -22.40
C SER A 368 14.42 34.15 -22.43
N LYS A 369 14.06 34.87 -23.49
CA LYS A 369 14.35 36.30 -23.68
C LYS A 369 13.09 37.15 -23.48
N GLY A 370 13.26 38.42 -23.11
CA GLY A 370 12.16 39.40 -23.03
C GLY A 370 11.28 39.25 -21.77
N LYS A 371 10.03 39.72 -21.84
CA LYS A 371 9.11 39.79 -20.68
C LYS A 371 8.78 38.43 -20.06
N ILE A 372 8.77 37.37 -20.86
CA ILE A 372 8.49 36.00 -20.39
C ILE A 372 9.56 35.47 -19.42
N ARG A 373 10.82 35.94 -19.52
CA ARG A 373 11.88 35.63 -18.55
C ARG A 373 11.51 36.08 -17.14
N TRP A 374 11.00 37.31 -17.01
CA TRP A 374 10.57 37.85 -15.72
C TRP A 374 9.38 37.08 -15.17
N LEU A 375 8.38 36.77 -16.01
CA LEU A 375 7.22 35.98 -15.60
C LEU A 375 7.61 34.58 -15.12
N GLY A 376 8.51 33.89 -15.84
CA GLY A 376 9.03 32.58 -15.44
C GLY A 376 9.80 32.65 -14.12
N GLY A 377 10.70 33.63 -13.97
CA GLY A 377 11.45 33.85 -12.74
C GLY A 377 10.56 34.16 -11.54
N LEU A 378 9.55 35.03 -11.71
CA LEU A 378 8.58 35.37 -10.68
C LEU A 378 7.74 34.15 -10.27
N SER A 379 7.32 33.34 -11.23
CA SER A 379 6.53 32.12 -10.96
C SER A 379 7.33 31.09 -10.15
N LEU A 380 8.62 30.92 -10.46
CA LEU A 380 9.51 30.06 -9.69
C LEU A 380 9.78 30.62 -8.29
N ALA A 381 10.02 31.93 -8.18
CA ALA A 381 10.21 32.58 -6.89
C ALA A 381 8.97 32.46 -5.99
N ALA A 382 7.77 32.66 -6.55
CA ALA A 382 6.51 32.44 -5.84
C ALA A 382 6.35 30.98 -5.39
N THR A 383 6.69 30.02 -6.26
CA THR A 383 6.66 28.59 -5.91
C THR A 383 7.62 28.27 -4.77
N VAL A 384 8.86 28.79 -4.83
CA VAL A 384 9.86 28.63 -3.76
C VAL A 384 9.35 29.25 -2.47
N LEU A 385 8.74 30.43 -2.53
CA LEU A 385 8.21 31.10 -1.35
C LEU A 385 7.11 30.26 -0.67
N ILE A 386 6.16 29.72 -1.43
CA ILE A 386 5.11 28.82 -0.90
C ILE A 386 5.73 27.64 -0.14
N TYR A 387 6.73 26.98 -0.72
CA TYR A 387 7.38 25.81 -0.09
C TYR A 387 8.27 26.19 1.08
N ALA A 388 8.94 27.34 1.01
CA ALA A 388 9.80 27.82 2.09
C ALA A 388 8.99 28.21 3.33
N THR A 389 7.85 28.88 3.15
CA THR A 389 6.96 29.24 4.27
C THR A 389 6.25 28.02 4.86
N ALA A 390 5.95 27.02 4.03
CA ALA A 390 5.30 25.78 4.44
C ALA A 390 6.29 24.67 4.84
N LEU A 391 7.59 24.97 4.99
CA LEU A 391 8.58 23.94 5.32
C LEU A 391 8.26 23.19 6.63
N PRO A 392 7.80 23.85 7.72
CA PRO A 392 7.40 23.15 8.93
C PRO A 392 6.23 22.17 8.71
N SER A 393 5.34 22.46 7.74
CA SER A 393 4.21 21.60 7.41
C SER A 393 4.57 20.50 6.41
N LEU A 394 5.82 20.41 5.94
CA LEU A 394 6.29 19.33 5.06
C LEU A 394 7.07 18.24 5.79
N PHE A 395 7.46 18.48 7.05
CA PHE A 395 8.23 17.58 7.90
C PHE A 395 7.44 17.25 9.18
N GLU A 396 7.32 15.96 9.48
CA GLU A 396 6.66 15.44 10.67
C GLU A 396 7.73 15.05 11.71
N TRP A 397 8.17 16.03 12.50
CA TRP A 397 9.29 15.88 13.44
C TRP A 397 8.94 15.08 14.69
N ASP A 398 7.77 15.33 15.28
CA ASP A 398 7.38 14.77 16.58
C ASP A 398 6.45 13.58 16.42
N THR A 399 5.30 13.79 15.78
CA THR A 399 4.25 12.77 15.59
C THR A 399 3.77 12.77 14.15
N PRO A 400 3.53 11.59 13.54
CA PRO A 400 2.96 11.54 12.21
C PRO A 400 1.54 12.11 12.20
N ARG A 401 1.16 12.82 11.14
CA ARG A 401 -0.21 13.37 10.99
C ARG A 401 -1.27 12.29 10.93
N PHE A 402 -0.92 11.21 10.23
CA PHE A 402 -1.69 9.99 10.19
C PHE A 402 -1.01 8.95 11.06
N ASN A 403 -1.52 8.85 12.29
CA ASN A 403 -0.97 7.94 13.28
C ASN A 403 -1.39 6.50 12.96
N ILE A 404 -0.42 5.68 12.55
CA ILE A 404 -0.59 4.24 12.41
C ILE A 404 -0.29 3.65 13.80
N ASP A 405 -1.32 3.70 14.66
CA ASP A 405 -1.36 3.25 16.07
C ASP A 405 -0.02 2.73 16.64
N GLU A 406 0.72 3.64 17.29
CA GLU A 406 2.10 3.53 17.82
C GLU A 406 2.40 2.27 18.65
N ALA A 407 1.37 1.55 19.13
CA ALA A 407 1.54 0.46 20.07
C ALA A 407 2.01 -0.88 19.46
N ARG A 408 2.06 -1.02 18.12
CA ARG A 408 2.25 -2.33 17.45
C ARG A 408 3.41 -2.36 16.44
N ASP A 409 4.62 -2.45 16.96
CA ASP A 409 5.80 -2.83 16.17
C ASP A 409 5.63 -4.25 15.60
N PHE A 410 5.79 -4.40 14.28
CA PHE A 410 5.65 -5.67 13.59
C PHE A 410 6.61 -6.74 14.12
N TYR A 411 7.84 -6.38 14.47
CA TYR A 411 8.81 -7.30 15.07
C TYR A 411 8.29 -7.85 16.40
N ARG A 412 7.79 -6.96 17.26
CA ARG A 412 7.23 -7.30 18.56
C ARG A 412 6.02 -8.22 18.43
N GLU A 413 5.08 -7.88 17.55
CA GLU A 413 3.89 -8.70 17.27
C GLU A 413 4.27 -10.11 16.77
N THR A 414 5.28 -10.18 15.89
CA THR A 414 5.82 -11.45 15.40
C THR A 414 6.45 -12.25 16.54
N CYS A 415 7.27 -11.64 17.39
CA CYS A 415 7.85 -12.27 18.56
C CYS A 415 6.80 -12.82 19.51
N LEU A 416 5.77 -12.04 19.84
CA LEU A 416 4.70 -12.49 20.74
C LEU A 416 3.93 -13.68 20.17
N SER A 417 3.71 -13.68 18.86
CA SER A 417 2.98 -14.74 18.18
C SER A 417 3.82 -16.01 18.00
N SER A 418 5.14 -15.88 17.98
CA SER A 418 6.10 -16.97 17.86
C SER A 418 6.20 -17.87 19.10
N LEU A 419 5.64 -17.45 20.23
CA LEU A 419 5.70 -18.14 21.53
C LEU A 419 4.57 -19.14 21.73
N VAL A 420 3.72 -19.31 20.73
CA VAL A 420 2.56 -20.22 20.80
C VAL A 420 2.93 -21.56 20.19
N ASP A 421 3.56 -22.42 20.98
CA ASP A 421 4.05 -23.74 20.53
C ASP A 421 2.92 -24.76 20.22
N ASN A 422 1.66 -24.42 20.51
CA ASN A 422 0.55 -25.39 20.52
C ASN A 422 -0.55 -25.11 19.47
N ILE A 423 -0.28 -24.30 18.45
CA ILE A 423 -1.18 -24.18 17.29
C ILE A 423 -0.88 -25.34 16.34
N PRO A 424 -1.90 -26.09 15.87
CA PRO A 424 -1.66 -27.19 14.93
C PRO A 424 -0.99 -26.67 13.65
N PRO A 425 0.05 -27.36 13.15
CA PRO A 425 0.90 -26.87 12.05
C PRO A 425 0.13 -26.63 10.73
N GLU A 426 -1.04 -27.22 10.57
CA GLU A 426 -1.94 -27.01 9.44
C GLU A 426 -2.64 -25.64 9.41
N PHE A 427 -2.66 -24.88 10.51
CA PHE A 427 -3.26 -23.55 10.58
C PHE A 427 -2.20 -22.45 10.54
N PRO A 428 -2.34 -21.41 9.71
CA PRO A 428 -1.44 -20.28 9.76
C PRO A 428 -1.66 -19.46 11.03
N VAL A 429 -0.58 -18.87 11.55
CA VAL A 429 -0.64 -17.89 12.64
C VAL A 429 -1.04 -16.54 12.07
N LEU A 430 -2.01 -15.88 12.70
CA LEU A 430 -2.48 -14.56 12.29
C LEU A 430 -1.73 -13.47 13.04
N LEU A 431 -0.91 -12.69 12.34
CA LEU A 431 -0.26 -11.50 12.90
C LEU A 431 -1.09 -10.26 12.61
N PRO A 432 -1.35 -9.37 13.58
CA PRO A 432 -2.03 -8.11 13.33
C PRO A 432 -1.20 -7.18 12.43
N THR A 433 -1.90 -6.44 11.58
CA THR A 433 -1.34 -5.36 10.76
C THR A 433 -2.28 -4.15 10.79
N HIS A 434 -1.92 -3.07 10.10
CA HIS A 434 -2.73 -1.86 10.03
C HIS A 434 -3.51 -1.75 8.71
N PRO A 435 -4.67 -1.08 8.69
CA PRO A 435 -5.38 -0.51 9.84
C PRO A 435 -5.92 -1.58 10.80
N SER A 436 -6.35 -1.19 12.00
CA SER A 436 -6.86 -2.12 13.01
C SER A 436 -7.92 -3.06 12.42
N GLY A 437 -7.84 -4.34 12.77
CA GLY A 437 -8.70 -5.40 12.21
C GLY A 437 -8.10 -6.11 10.99
N TRP A 438 -6.94 -5.66 10.48
CA TRP A 438 -6.21 -6.36 9.43
C TRP A 438 -5.22 -7.37 10.03
N TYR A 439 -5.03 -8.47 9.30
CA TYR A 439 -4.15 -9.56 9.70
C TYR A 439 -3.43 -10.18 8.51
N ILE A 440 -2.26 -10.75 8.79
CA ILE A 440 -1.53 -11.60 7.85
C ILE A 440 -1.47 -13.03 8.35
N ALA A 441 -1.69 -13.97 7.44
CA ALA A 441 -1.47 -15.38 7.69
C ALA A 441 0.01 -15.73 7.47
N VAL A 442 0.65 -16.28 8.50
CA VAL A 442 2.05 -16.69 8.51
C VAL A 442 2.15 -18.20 8.72
N PRO A 443 2.78 -18.95 7.81
CA PRO A 443 3.02 -20.38 8.01
C PRO A 443 3.91 -20.63 9.23
N HIS A 444 3.63 -21.71 9.97
CA HIS A 444 4.43 -22.10 11.13
C HIS A 444 5.92 -22.24 10.84
N ALA A 445 6.28 -22.77 9.67
CA ALA A 445 7.69 -22.91 9.28
C ALA A 445 8.41 -21.56 9.19
N VAL A 446 7.74 -20.52 8.67
CA VAL A 446 8.30 -19.17 8.55
C VAL A 446 8.44 -18.54 9.94
N LEU A 447 7.43 -18.73 10.80
CA LEU A 447 7.48 -18.22 12.16
C LEU A 447 8.57 -18.91 13.00
N ALA A 448 8.73 -20.23 12.86
CA ALA A 448 9.80 -20.98 13.51
C ALA A 448 11.20 -20.59 13.01
N GLU A 449 11.35 -20.27 11.73
CA GLU A 449 12.58 -19.70 11.20
C GLU A 449 12.90 -18.35 11.84
N PHE A 450 11.90 -17.48 11.96
CA PHE A 450 12.02 -16.23 12.69
C PHE A 450 12.44 -16.46 14.15
N SER A 451 11.76 -17.33 14.90
CA SER A 451 12.08 -17.60 16.32
C SER A 451 13.51 -18.07 16.56
N ARG A 452 14.11 -18.78 15.59
CA ARG A 452 15.51 -19.26 15.70
C ARG A 452 16.54 -18.13 15.61
N HIS A 453 16.21 -17.05 14.93
CA HIS A 453 17.12 -15.93 14.67
C HIS A 453 16.77 -14.69 15.49
N ALA A 454 15.51 -14.53 15.84
CA ALA A 454 15.02 -13.42 16.63
C ALA A 454 15.45 -13.57 18.09
N GLU A 455 16.08 -12.54 18.64
CA GLU A 455 16.21 -12.40 20.09
C GLU A 455 14.87 -11.92 20.66
N CYS A 456 13.86 -12.79 20.65
CA CYS A 456 12.58 -12.53 21.29
C CYS A 456 12.74 -12.55 22.82
N ARG A 457 13.31 -11.47 23.37
CA ARG A 457 13.46 -11.30 24.82
C ARG A 457 12.11 -10.89 25.41
N LEU A 458 11.38 -11.88 25.89
CA LEU A 458 10.16 -11.73 26.70
C LEU A 458 10.36 -10.98 28.03
N THR A 459 11.58 -10.56 28.35
CA THR A 459 11.89 -9.81 29.57
C THR A 459 11.38 -8.38 29.56
N ASP A 460 10.70 -7.95 28.50
CA ASP A 460 10.00 -6.67 28.49
C ASP A 460 8.83 -6.73 29.50
N LYS A 461 9.12 -6.33 30.74
CA LYS A 461 8.24 -6.30 31.92
C LYS A 461 6.95 -5.50 31.71
N THR A 462 6.77 -4.93 30.52
CA THR A 462 5.64 -4.09 30.12
C THR A 462 4.40 -4.91 29.78
N ILE A 463 4.50 -6.18 29.36
CA ILE A 463 3.31 -6.99 29.02
C ILE A 463 2.76 -7.75 30.23
N PHE A 464 3.66 -8.27 31.07
CA PHE A 464 3.30 -9.08 32.22
C PHE A 464 3.44 -8.26 33.50
N LEU A 465 2.31 -7.79 34.02
CA LEU A 465 2.28 -7.02 35.27
C LEU A 465 2.89 -7.82 36.42
N THR A 466 3.68 -7.12 37.23
CA THR A 466 4.10 -7.59 38.54
C THR A 466 3.78 -6.50 39.55
N ASP A 467 2.77 -6.74 40.37
CA ASP A 467 2.28 -5.81 41.39
C ASP A 467 1.74 -6.60 42.61
N ALA A 468 0.87 -5.96 43.41
CA ALA A 468 0.25 -6.59 44.57
C ALA A 468 -0.70 -7.75 44.22
N GLU A 469 -1.28 -7.76 43.02
CA GLU A 469 -2.22 -8.79 42.54
C GLU A 469 -1.55 -9.76 41.54
N TRP A 470 -0.55 -9.30 40.79
CA TRP A 470 0.08 -10.04 39.70
C TRP A 470 1.55 -10.36 39.99
N GLU A 471 2.00 -11.54 39.57
CA GLU A 471 3.40 -11.95 39.57
C GLU A 471 3.76 -12.47 38.18
N ASN A 472 4.52 -11.69 37.41
CA ASN A 472 4.86 -11.99 36.01
C ASN A 472 3.63 -12.36 35.17
N GLY A 473 2.53 -11.61 35.34
CA GLY A 473 1.28 -11.81 34.59
C GLY A 473 0.42 -12.97 35.10
N ILE A 474 0.78 -13.66 36.18
CA ILE A 474 -0.08 -14.65 36.86
C ILE A 474 -0.70 -14.02 38.11
N SER A 475 -2.01 -14.18 38.30
CA SER A 475 -2.70 -13.67 39.48
C SER A 475 -2.28 -14.45 40.74
N ARG A 476 -1.95 -13.72 41.81
CA ARG A 476 -1.58 -14.27 43.12
C ARG A 476 -2.77 -14.89 43.86
N SER A 477 -3.99 -14.42 43.57
CA SER A 477 -5.21 -14.74 44.32
C SER A 477 -6.26 -15.49 43.51
N ARG A 478 -6.18 -15.46 42.17
CA ARG A 478 -7.18 -16.06 41.28
C ARG A 478 -6.52 -17.02 40.29
N PRO A 479 -7.25 -18.04 39.80
CA PRO A 479 -6.82 -18.88 38.69
C PRO A 479 -6.83 -18.08 37.37
N SER A 480 -5.92 -17.11 37.24
CA SER A 480 -5.95 -16.17 36.12
C SER A 480 -4.56 -15.76 35.68
N PHE A 481 -4.41 -15.50 34.39
CA PHE A 481 -3.15 -15.05 33.82
C PHE A 481 -3.39 -14.05 32.67
N MET A 482 -2.39 -13.22 32.40
CA MET A 482 -2.40 -12.19 31.39
C MET A 482 -1.75 -12.67 30.11
N LEU A 483 -2.32 -12.31 28.97
CA LEU A 483 -1.74 -12.47 27.64
C LEU A 483 -1.72 -11.12 26.94
N PRO A 484 -0.82 -10.88 25.99
CA PRO A 484 -0.98 -9.73 25.11
C PRO A 484 -2.26 -9.91 24.28
N LYS A 485 -2.88 -8.79 23.89
CA LYS A 485 -4.12 -8.76 23.11
C LYS A 485 -3.87 -9.13 21.66
N LEU A 486 -3.66 -10.42 21.44
CA LEU A 486 -3.52 -11.02 20.12
C LEU A 486 -4.76 -11.81 19.72
N PRO A 487 -5.15 -11.80 18.44
CA PRO A 487 -6.27 -12.58 17.93
C PRO A 487 -6.14 -14.07 18.22
N VAL A 488 -4.91 -14.58 18.10
CA VAL A 488 -4.63 -15.99 18.34
C VAL A 488 -4.92 -16.37 19.79
N TYR A 489 -4.61 -15.51 20.75
CA TYR A 489 -4.92 -15.75 22.16
C TYR A 489 -6.41 -15.58 22.47
N GLN A 490 -7.07 -14.58 21.89
CA GLN A 490 -8.52 -14.44 22.00
C GLN A 490 -9.26 -15.68 21.46
N ALA A 491 -8.78 -16.26 20.36
CA ALA A 491 -9.35 -17.47 19.78
C ALA A 491 -9.05 -18.73 20.63
N LEU A 492 -7.79 -18.92 21.03
CA LEU A 492 -7.35 -20.08 21.81
C LEU A 492 -7.97 -20.12 23.21
N PHE A 493 -8.11 -18.96 23.86
CA PHE A 493 -8.62 -18.82 25.21
C PHE A 493 -10.07 -18.33 25.28
N ALA A 494 -10.86 -18.50 24.22
CA ALA A 494 -12.28 -18.11 24.24
C ALA A 494 -13.05 -18.81 25.39
N PRO A 495 -14.06 -18.16 25.99
CA PRO A 495 -14.86 -18.76 27.07
C PRO A 495 -15.40 -20.15 26.70
N GLY A 496 -15.26 -21.07 27.66
CA GLY A 496 -15.65 -22.47 27.52
C GLY A 496 -14.62 -23.39 26.84
N GLN A 497 -13.50 -22.87 26.32
CA GLN A 497 -12.40 -23.74 25.88
C GLN A 497 -11.77 -24.46 27.06
N GLN A 498 -11.20 -25.64 26.79
CA GLN A 498 -10.48 -26.43 27.78
C GLN A 498 -9.06 -26.70 27.31
N PHE A 499 -8.12 -26.70 28.25
CA PHE A 499 -6.73 -27.03 28.00
C PHE A 499 -6.10 -27.65 29.24
N LEU A 500 -5.04 -28.41 28.99
CA LEU A 500 -4.25 -29.06 30.03
C LEU A 500 -3.06 -28.15 30.37
N LEU A 501 -2.93 -27.76 31.63
CA LEU A 501 -1.78 -26.96 32.10
C LEU A 501 -0.58 -27.84 32.48
N SER A 502 0.55 -27.21 32.84
CA SER A 502 1.77 -27.90 33.33
C SER A 502 1.55 -28.79 34.55
N ASP A 503 0.49 -28.54 35.33
CA ASP A 503 0.08 -29.35 36.47
C ASP A 503 -0.77 -30.58 36.07
N ASN A 504 -0.91 -30.86 34.77
CA ASN A 504 -1.81 -31.86 34.20
C ASN A 504 -3.29 -31.65 34.59
N ALA A 505 -3.68 -30.47 35.08
CA ALA A 505 -5.07 -30.17 35.36
C ALA A 505 -5.78 -29.67 34.09
N LEU A 506 -6.91 -30.28 33.79
CA LEU A 506 -7.82 -29.78 32.75
C LEU A 506 -8.52 -28.52 33.28
N ARG A 507 -8.23 -27.37 32.68
CA ARG A 507 -8.82 -26.08 33.04
C ARG A 507 -9.78 -25.64 31.96
N ARG A 508 -10.92 -25.09 32.36
CA ARG A 508 -11.89 -24.44 31.48
C ARG A 508 -11.74 -22.93 31.57
N VAL A 509 -11.72 -22.23 30.44
CA VAL A 509 -11.82 -20.77 30.41
C VAL A 509 -13.22 -20.36 30.86
N LEU A 510 -13.31 -19.55 31.89
CA LEU A 510 -14.56 -18.97 32.38
C LEU A 510 -14.89 -17.67 31.66
N SER A 511 -13.92 -16.75 31.60
CA SER A 511 -14.06 -15.46 30.94
C SER A 511 -12.72 -14.95 30.43
N VAL A 512 -12.79 -14.01 29.49
CA VAL A 512 -11.65 -13.25 28.97
C VAL A 512 -12.01 -11.78 29.08
N GLU A 513 -11.21 -11.02 29.81
CA GLU A 513 -11.39 -9.57 29.96
C GLU A 513 -10.31 -8.83 29.17
N GLU A 514 -10.70 -7.78 28.45
CA GLU A 514 -9.75 -6.93 27.75
C GLU A 514 -9.33 -5.76 28.64
N GLN A 515 -8.03 -5.60 28.86
CA GLN A 515 -7.45 -4.51 29.64
C GLN A 515 -6.33 -3.85 28.82
N GLY A 516 -6.68 -2.83 28.05
CA GLY A 516 -5.73 -2.14 27.16
C GLY A 516 -5.18 -3.07 26.07
N ASP A 517 -3.87 -3.27 26.07
CA ASP A 517 -3.10 -4.16 25.20
C ASP A 517 -3.00 -5.60 25.74
N ARG A 518 -3.79 -5.95 26.77
CA ARG A 518 -3.78 -7.25 27.43
C ARG A 518 -5.14 -7.94 27.45
N LEU A 519 -5.09 -9.26 27.55
CA LEU A 519 -6.20 -10.15 27.85
C LEU A 519 -5.96 -10.75 29.22
N VAL A 520 -6.95 -10.66 30.11
CA VAL A 520 -6.95 -11.38 31.37
C VAL A 520 -7.80 -12.63 31.18
N ILE A 521 -7.17 -13.80 31.28
CA ILE A 521 -7.81 -15.09 31.11
C ILE A 521 -8.16 -15.65 32.49
N HIS A 522 -9.44 -15.87 32.74
CA HIS A 522 -9.93 -16.47 33.99
C HIS A 522 -10.27 -17.95 33.78
N LEU A 523 -9.72 -18.82 34.62
CA LEU A 523 -9.87 -20.27 34.51
C LEU A 523 -10.66 -20.87 35.68
N SER A 524 -11.22 -22.05 35.45
CA SER A 524 -11.82 -22.88 36.50
C SER A 524 -10.73 -23.56 37.34
N GLY A 525 -10.85 -23.55 38.66
CA GLY A 525 -9.99 -24.33 39.57
C GLY A 525 -9.27 -23.49 40.61
N GLY A 526 -8.21 -24.05 41.19
CA GLY A 526 -7.35 -23.39 42.18
C GLY A 526 -6.26 -22.52 41.55
N ALA A 527 -5.49 -21.85 42.40
CA ALA A 527 -4.41 -20.95 41.99
C ALA A 527 -3.44 -21.60 40.99
N LEU A 528 -2.94 -20.81 40.04
CA LEU A 528 -2.03 -21.29 39.01
C LEU A 528 -0.63 -21.55 39.60
N PRO A 529 0.13 -22.51 39.03
CA PRO A 529 1.51 -22.75 39.45
C PRO A 529 2.36 -21.50 39.29
N LYS A 530 3.30 -21.29 40.23
CA LYS A 530 4.23 -20.14 40.23
C LYS A 530 5.24 -20.26 39.11
N GLN A 531 4.86 -19.82 37.92
CA GLN A 531 5.66 -19.84 36.69
C GLN A 531 5.47 -18.49 35.97
N THR A 532 6.25 -18.24 34.93
CA THR A 532 5.97 -17.13 34.01
C THR A 532 4.89 -17.54 33.01
N VAL A 533 4.11 -16.59 32.49
CA VAL A 533 3.10 -16.90 31.45
C VAL A 533 3.69 -17.63 30.24
N PRO A 534 4.88 -17.28 29.70
CA PRO A 534 5.50 -18.06 28.62
C PRO A 534 5.75 -19.53 28.99
N GLN A 535 6.20 -19.81 30.22
CA GLN A 535 6.39 -21.18 30.71
C GLN A 535 5.05 -21.92 30.84
N LEU A 536 4.00 -21.21 31.28
CA LEU A 536 2.63 -21.73 31.34
C LEU A 536 2.12 -22.10 29.94
N LEU A 537 2.34 -21.24 28.94
CA LEU A 537 1.91 -21.46 27.55
C LEU A 537 2.69 -22.60 26.87
N ALA A 538 4.00 -22.68 27.07
CA ALA A 538 4.86 -23.73 26.49
C ALA A 538 4.44 -25.14 26.94
N THR A 539 3.82 -25.24 28.12
CA THR A 539 3.39 -26.51 28.71
C THR A 539 1.88 -26.78 28.52
N THR A 540 1.14 -25.83 27.95
CA THR A 540 -0.31 -25.95 27.77
C THR A 540 -0.65 -26.87 26.60
N ARG A 541 -1.32 -28.00 26.82
CA ARG A 541 -1.76 -28.88 25.72
C ARG A 541 -3.23 -28.69 25.41
N PHE A 542 -3.55 -28.53 24.12
CA PHE A 542 -4.93 -28.57 23.64
C PHE A 542 -5.33 -30.01 23.30
N PRO A 543 -6.53 -30.48 23.67
CA PRO A 543 -6.99 -31.81 23.27
C PRO A 543 -7.07 -31.95 21.74
N SER A 544 -6.64 -33.10 21.21
CA SER A 544 -6.55 -33.34 19.75
C SER A 544 -7.93 -33.42 19.10
N LEU A 545 -8.01 -33.05 17.81
CA LEU A 545 -9.23 -33.15 17.00
C LEU A 545 -9.75 -34.60 16.87
N SER A 546 -8.89 -35.61 17.02
CA SER A 546 -9.22 -37.03 16.87
C SER A 546 -9.99 -37.65 18.05
N GLU A 547 -10.06 -36.97 19.19
CA GLU A 547 -10.88 -37.43 20.34
C GLU A 547 -12.34 -36.92 20.27
N ARG A 548 -12.71 -36.19 19.21
CA ARG A 548 -14.10 -35.79 18.97
C ARG A 548 -14.88 -36.87 18.22
N SER A 549 -15.63 -37.65 19.00
CA SER A 549 -16.72 -38.59 18.63
C SER A 549 -17.28 -38.49 17.19
N SER A 550 -17.39 -39.66 16.56
CA SER A 550 -17.92 -39.99 15.23
C SER A 550 -19.38 -39.54 14.99
N THR A 551 -19.58 -38.26 14.68
CA THR A 551 -20.83 -37.74 14.10
C THR A 551 -20.55 -37.14 12.72
N PRO A 552 -21.53 -37.17 11.80
CA PRO A 552 -21.36 -36.66 10.43
C PRO A 552 -20.77 -35.25 10.46
N PHE A 553 -19.85 -34.97 9.55
CA PHE A 553 -18.95 -33.80 9.54
C PHE A 553 -19.71 -32.49 9.80
N LYS A 554 -19.81 -32.12 11.07
CA LYS A 554 -20.42 -30.89 11.57
C LYS A 554 -19.31 -29.88 11.78
N ILE A 555 -19.09 -29.00 10.81
CA ILE A 555 -18.15 -27.89 10.99
C ILE A 555 -18.83 -26.86 11.90
N THR A 556 -18.57 -26.96 13.20
CA THR A 556 -18.89 -25.88 14.13
C THR A 556 -17.76 -24.87 14.03
N PHE A 557 -17.96 -23.83 13.23
CA PHE A 557 -17.03 -22.73 13.16
C PHE A 557 -16.89 -22.11 14.57
N LYS A 558 -15.67 -21.83 15.01
CA LYS A 558 -15.37 -20.94 16.13
C LYS A 558 -14.33 -19.96 15.63
N ILE A 559 -14.81 -18.92 14.94
CA ILE A 559 -13.98 -17.85 14.41
C ILE A 559 -14.43 -16.60 15.16
N TRP A 560 -13.65 -16.20 16.15
CA TRP A 560 -13.72 -14.84 16.68
C TRP A 560 -12.76 -13.98 15.86
N LEU A 561 -13.18 -12.73 15.61
CA LEU A 561 -12.38 -11.55 15.17
C LEU A 561 -12.45 -11.12 13.71
N PHE A 562 -13.64 -10.92 13.13
CA PHE A 562 -13.73 -10.10 11.91
C PHE A 562 -14.98 -9.19 11.95
N GLY A 563 -14.74 -7.88 12.09
CA GLY A 563 -15.67 -6.81 11.72
C GLY A 563 -16.59 -6.26 12.83
N LYS A 564 -16.10 -5.27 13.59
CA LYS A 564 -16.88 -4.06 13.88
C LYS A 564 -16.47 -2.94 12.92
N ASP A 565 -16.21 -3.26 11.65
CA ASP A 565 -16.15 -2.25 10.61
C ASP A 565 -17.57 -1.77 10.29
N LEU A 566 -17.69 -0.54 9.75
CA LEU A 566 -18.98 0.09 9.41
C LEU A 566 -19.85 -0.79 8.50
N ASP A 567 -19.25 -1.70 7.72
CA ASP A 567 -19.94 -2.52 6.72
C ASP A 567 -20.25 -3.96 7.17
N PHE A 568 -19.66 -4.46 8.27
CA PHE A 568 -19.85 -5.85 8.72
C PHE A 568 -20.25 -5.93 10.20
N ARG A 569 -20.97 -7.00 10.57
CA ARG A 569 -21.32 -7.35 11.94
C ARG A 569 -21.27 -8.86 12.09
N ASP A 570 -20.41 -9.36 12.96
CA ASP A 570 -20.28 -10.80 13.27
C ASP A 570 -20.01 -11.66 12.01
N GLY A 571 -19.18 -11.13 11.10
CA GLY A 571 -18.86 -11.77 9.82
C GLY A 571 -19.94 -11.69 8.75
N ILE A 572 -21.06 -11.02 9.01
CA ILE A 572 -22.16 -10.77 8.06
C ILE A 572 -22.12 -9.33 7.56
N ALA A 573 -22.25 -9.11 6.25
CA ALA A 573 -22.33 -7.77 5.68
C ALA A 573 -23.66 -7.09 6.09
N ARG A 574 -23.60 -5.80 6.45
CA ARG A 574 -24.77 -5.02 6.89
C ARG A 574 -25.64 -4.55 5.74
N HIS A 575 -25.05 -4.38 4.56
CA HIS A 575 -25.68 -3.73 3.41
C HIS A 575 -25.91 -4.67 2.22
N GLU A 576 -25.45 -5.92 2.31
CA GLU A 576 -25.58 -6.91 1.25
C GLU A 576 -25.72 -8.32 1.84
N ALA A 577 -26.20 -9.26 1.03
CA ALA A 577 -26.31 -10.65 1.42
C ALA A 577 -24.93 -11.32 1.31
N ALA A 578 -24.02 -11.02 2.24
CA ALA A 578 -22.69 -11.59 2.20
C ALA A 578 -22.18 -12.00 3.59
N LEU A 579 -21.24 -12.95 3.60
CA LEU A 579 -20.56 -13.40 4.80
C LEU A 579 -19.06 -13.64 4.58
N LEU A 580 -18.30 -13.64 5.68
CA LEU A 580 -16.86 -13.86 5.69
C LEU A 580 -16.52 -15.22 6.30
N LEU A 581 -15.72 -16.00 5.58
CA LEU A 581 -15.13 -17.25 6.05
C LEU A 581 -13.61 -17.15 6.08
N PRO A 582 -12.88 -17.97 6.84
CA PRO A 582 -11.44 -18.09 6.70
C PRO A 582 -11.12 -18.67 5.33
N ASN A 583 -10.14 -18.11 4.64
CA ASN A 583 -9.73 -18.58 3.33
C ASN A 583 -8.81 -19.81 3.41
N THR A 584 -9.32 -20.90 3.98
CA THR A 584 -8.65 -22.19 3.92
C THR A 584 -8.88 -22.84 2.56
N LEU A 585 -7.99 -23.74 2.15
CA LEU A 585 -8.18 -24.50 0.91
C LEU A 585 -9.51 -25.26 0.92
N ALA A 586 -9.88 -25.84 2.07
CA ALA A 586 -11.16 -26.53 2.25
C ALA A 586 -12.35 -25.59 2.05
N ASN A 587 -12.32 -24.39 2.66
CA ASN A 587 -13.41 -23.43 2.51
C ASN A 587 -13.50 -22.88 1.07
N ALA A 588 -12.37 -22.56 0.44
CA ALA A 588 -12.35 -22.09 -0.95
C ALA A 588 -12.89 -23.14 -1.94
N GLN A 589 -12.68 -24.44 -1.66
CA GLN A 589 -13.22 -25.52 -2.47
C GLN A 589 -14.71 -25.76 -2.22
N ALA A 590 -15.13 -25.67 -0.96
CA ALA A 590 -16.47 -26.02 -0.53
C ALA A 590 -17.48 -24.89 -0.78
N PHE A 591 -17.08 -23.64 -0.53
CA PHE A 591 -17.90 -22.43 -0.72
C PHE A 591 -17.51 -21.74 -2.03
N ARG A 592 -17.91 -22.35 -3.14
CA ARG A 592 -17.68 -21.87 -4.52
C ARG A 592 -18.95 -21.29 -5.13
N HIS A 593 -18.80 -20.43 -6.13
CA HIS A 593 -19.92 -19.93 -6.92
C HIS A 593 -20.88 -21.06 -7.33
N GLY A 594 -22.18 -20.85 -7.11
CA GLY A 594 -23.25 -21.79 -7.43
C GLY A 594 -23.58 -22.81 -6.32
N ALA A 595 -22.74 -22.96 -5.29
CA ALA A 595 -23.03 -23.85 -4.17
C ALA A 595 -24.22 -23.34 -3.33
N LEU A 596 -24.96 -24.27 -2.71
CA LEU A 596 -26.05 -23.97 -1.78
C LEU A 596 -25.54 -24.07 -0.34
N ILE A 597 -25.77 -23.02 0.43
CA ILE A 597 -25.51 -23.02 1.87
C ILE A 597 -26.82 -23.01 2.63
N ARG A 598 -26.88 -23.73 3.73
CA ARG A 598 -27.99 -23.76 4.69
C ARG A 598 -27.54 -23.10 5.99
N PHE A 599 -28.29 -22.10 6.41
CA PHE A 599 -28.13 -21.44 7.70
C PHE A 599 -28.79 -22.24 8.81
N ALA A 600 -28.44 -21.94 10.06
CA ALA A 600 -29.09 -22.56 11.22
C ALA A 600 -30.59 -22.24 11.33
N THR A 601 -31.06 -21.19 10.68
CA THR A 601 -32.48 -20.87 10.55
C THR A 601 -33.24 -21.86 9.65
N GLY A 602 -32.52 -22.75 8.95
CA GLY A 602 -33.05 -23.63 7.90
C GLY A 602 -33.12 -22.97 6.53
N GLU A 603 -32.92 -21.65 6.47
CA GLU A 603 -32.85 -20.89 5.23
C GLU A 603 -31.70 -21.38 4.35
N GLN A 604 -31.95 -21.51 3.05
CA GLN A 604 -30.93 -21.90 2.08
C GLN A 604 -30.70 -20.77 1.10
N ARG A 605 -29.43 -20.48 0.79
CA ARG A 605 -29.05 -19.48 -0.19
C ARG A 605 -27.98 -20.02 -1.12
N ARG A 606 -28.07 -19.60 -2.38
CA ARG A 606 -27.05 -19.88 -3.38
C ARG A 606 -25.93 -18.86 -3.25
N ILE A 607 -24.69 -19.33 -3.37
CA ILE A 607 -23.52 -18.48 -3.50
C ILE A 607 -23.48 -17.89 -4.91
N VAL A 608 -23.58 -16.57 -5.02
CA VAL A 608 -23.54 -15.83 -6.30
C VAL A 608 -22.19 -15.24 -6.60
N SER A 609 -21.28 -15.18 -5.61
CA SER A 609 -19.93 -14.69 -5.81
C SER A 609 -19.04 -15.10 -4.64
N THR A 610 -17.76 -15.25 -4.91
CA THR A 610 -16.74 -15.58 -3.91
C THR A 610 -15.51 -14.75 -4.18
N LYS A 611 -15.01 -14.05 -3.17
CA LYS A 611 -13.87 -13.16 -3.30
C LYS A 611 -12.78 -13.56 -2.30
N ASN A 612 -11.57 -13.75 -2.81
CA ASN A 612 -10.43 -14.15 -1.99
C ASN A 612 -9.76 -12.88 -1.43
N MET A 613 -9.93 -12.66 -0.14
CA MET A 613 -9.40 -11.52 0.59
C MET A 613 -8.24 -11.96 1.50
N ALA A 614 -7.26 -12.63 0.90
CA ALA A 614 -6.08 -13.21 1.56
C ALA A 614 -6.43 -14.25 2.64
N HIS A 615 -6.64 -13.84 3.89
CA HIS A 615 -7.00 -14.73 4.99
C HIS A 615 -8.52 -14.91 5.13
N LEU A 616 -9.31 -14.11 4.42
CA LEU A 616 -10.77 -14.21 4.37
C LEU A 616 -11.25 -14.59 2.97
N LEU A 617 -12.35 -15.33 2.95
CA LEU A 617 -13.12 -15.68 1.78
C LEU A 617 -14.47 -15.00 1.96
N TRP A 618 -14.71 -13.93 1.21
CA TRP A 618 -16.00 -13.28 1.16
C TRP A 618 -16.92 -14.10 0.26
N ILE A 619 -18.13 -14.34 0.75
CA ILE A 619 -19.16 -15.16 0.11
C ILE A 619 -20.38 -14.28 -0.10
N GLY A 620 -20.61 -13.87 -1.35
CA GLY A 620 -21.84 -13.21 -1.77
C GLY A 620 -22.93 -14.23 -2.03
N LEU A 621 -24.13 -13.92 -1.57
CA LEU A 621 -25.29 -14.80 -1.58
C LEU A 621 -26.46 -14.16 -2.31
N GLU A 622 -27.34 -15.00 -2.83
CA GLU A 622 -28.60 -14.56 -3.40
C GLU A 622 -29.54 -14.04 -2.30
N GLY A 623 -30.29 -12.98 -2.63
CA GLY A 623 -31.37 -12.44 -1.77
C GLY A 623 -31.02 -11.16 -1.01
N PRO A 624 -31.92 -10.72 -0.09
CA PRO A 624 -31.75 -9.48 0.68
C PRO A 624 -30.65 -9.60 1.75
N PRO A 625 -30.08 -8.50 2.27
CA PRO A 625 -29.09 -8.54 3.33
C PRO A 625 -29.49 -9.46 4.48
N LEU A 626 -28.51 -10.21 4.99
CA LEU A 626 -28.71 -11.15 6.08
C LEU A 626 -28.88 -10.36 7.39
N ASP A 627 -29.84 -10.77 8.23
CA ASP A 627 -29.94 -10.21 9.59
C ASP A 627 -28.81 -10.80 10.45
N PRO A 628 -27.84 -9.99 10.89
CA PRO A 628 -26.72 -10.48 11.69
C PRO A 628 -27.16 -11.09 13.02
N ALA A 629 -28.30 -10.68 13.59
CA ALA A 629 -28.83 -11.23 14.83
C ALA A 629 -29.44 -12.63 14.65
N LEU A 630 -30.00 -12.91 13.47
CA LEU A 630 -30.63 -14.20 13.16
C LEU A 630 -29.65 -15.21 12.58
N THR A 631 -28.77 -14.75 11.69
CA THR A 631 -27.89 -15.59 10.85
C THR A 631 -26.44 -15.59 11.32
N GLY A 632 -26.04 -14.61 12.13
CA GLY A 632 -24.68 -14.45 12.63
C GLY A 632 -24.24 -15.51 13.64
N PHE A 633 -22.95 -15.44 13.95
CA PHE A 633 -22.27 -16.37 14.86
C PHE A 633 -22.91 -16.42 16.26
N PRO A 634 -23.00 -17.60 16.95
CA PRO A 634 -22.43 -18.91 16.61
C PRO A 634 -23.46 -19.87 15.99
N LYS A 635 -24.01 -19.55 14.82
CA LYS A 635 -24.99 -20.42 14.15
C LYS A 635 -24.37 -21.20 12.99
N ARG A 636 -24.73 -22.48 12.89
CA ARG A 636 -24.18 -23.50 11.97
C ARG A 636 -24.41 -23.13 10.50
N LEU A 637 -23.40 -23.35 9.65
CA LEU A 637 -23.49 -23.31 8.19
C LEU A 637 -23.24 -24.71 7.64
N GLU A 638 -24.14 -25.20 6.80
CA GLU A 638 -24.01 -26.50 6.13
C GLU A 638 -24.00 -26.28 4.61
N ILE A 639 -23.10 -26.94 3.89
CA ILE A 639 -23.20 -26.99 2.43
C ILE A 639 -24.24 -28.05 2.09
N VAL A 640 -25.26 -27.65 1.35
CA VAL A 640 -26.26 -28.57 0.82
C VAL A 640 -25.66 -29.15 -0.45
N GLY A 641 -25.33 -30.44 -0.40
CA GLY A 641 -24.79 -31.21 -1.52
C GLY A 641 -25.71 -31.23 -2.72
#